data_AF-A0A915AZ33-F1
#
_entry.id   AF-A0A915AZ33-F1
#
_cell.length_a   1.000
_cell.length_b   1.000
_cell.length_c   1.000
_cell.angle_alpha   90.00
_cell.angle_beta   90.00
_cell.angle_gamma   90.00
#
_symmetry.space_group_name_H-M   'P 1'
#
loop_
_entity.id
_entity.type
_entity.pdbx_description
1 polymer ?
#
loop_
_entity_poly.entity_id
_entity_poly.type
_entity_poly.pdbx_seq_one_letter_code
_entity_poly.pdbx_strand_id
1 'polypeptide(L)'
;RISDRRNNRSTNRYPVNVMSEFIDNQAEESENSGNSTPEDHSSDDDLDLGPKAKRARKQKKTKMKKKKRVASDDDDDEEDVEDDEARIKKEMAGFVVDEDVDEEDDDNDEEDDKSDNEKDDDLELDDEDLDLLNDNLDIQQRPTGGRVVIESDEEEDDRERIKHNLFAGDDYAGDDEERAGDRDSDRGRDRYERGDESGSESGRSEDDFIVTDDGHHVRHRQRHNRTADVPEQAMDEARDVFGVDEFNFEEFYDEDLEPGDEEEEYPEEEDREEGEGGVERVKRTKPKEKKATLLDTIEPAELEEKLLAPRDKRIQLEDKPERFQLRRVAVIEADEHELELESKWIYQYAFDNATLSIQEECCLTLLARADQGDEERRRVAKEAPEKIKEALNFIRNQLFEVPFIAFYRKEYVESCLVINDLWKVYQWDEKWCHLQQRKKRLLELMKRMLNYQMENDGASGLRVVTEQDMNEVHGVQTVEGLMDVSAKFQLYYGHEVPKMIDWETTQIMHEDDHEREEKETRFRAATRTDKYMLCIQNGIDAMAARFGLTPQQFAENLEWKRHDVIQDEEEPLKAAEQYVCQSFPTPESVLSGAVHVVAKQLSREPKVREMVRMRYRLRLRISVHPTKKGREEIDESHKLYRRRYIKDKPVKALHHDEYLWYVQARNCGLLNIRLHCDTEDDVRLRRTFLNDFLEMQPYHKDEFSNVVEMWNKIREEAVTVCINEFLIPVFEREVHERLLQEARDYVVKQCTQNLYERIKTATYHVEQDDDDEYHDDDLISGTRIVSLCYPEERDQASFCALINHEGQVVDHLRLVNIVKNGNSMKPGEANLKRQDMEYLGKFIAKRRPHVVAICGENLHAYYLKRDIEIMLRQLAESNNLPVIPVEIVDNEAAKVYMHSKQAATEFPDYPLLLKQAVSLGRLLLDPLIEYCHMCNIDQDVLCISYHPLQTEINKDDLMFALSLEFINRVNEVGVDVHRCLEYPYTANMLQFVCGLGPRKAANLLKVLKQNDNLLESRTKLVTLCRMGPKVFMNCAGFIKLDTAKVSERTDAYVEVLDGSRVHPETYEWARKMAVDALEIDDTADPTSALEEILQNPDKLKDLDLDAFADELARQGFGNKSITLYDIRAELNHRYKDLRIPYESPSRERIFTMLTKETPASIGKLMLGRVLHIVYRKPRDPDERERMLPIRDERTGQWKCQYCYKPDFSNTNEVWQHIDSCPGQPVGVKVRFDNGITGFVPNKYISDRPDSFVDPSERM
;
A
#
# COMPACT_ATOMS: atom_id res chain seq x y z
N ARG A 1 22.58 17.67 -55.13
CA ARG A 1 23.70 18.58 -55.55
C ARG A 1 23.23 20.03 -55.40
N ILE A 2 24.13 20.90 -54.94
CA ILE A 2 23.97 22.31 -54.53
C ILE A 2 23.31 23.24 -55.58
N SER A 3 22.45 24.18 -55.16
CA SER A 3 22.52 25.63 -55.52
C SER A 3 21.50 26.50 -54.77
N ASP A 4 21.89 27.73 -54.42
CA ASP A 4 21.23 28.61 -53.44
C ASP A 4 20.11 29.51 -54.01
N ARG A 5 19.24 30.06 -53.11
CA ARG A 5 18.93 31.51 -53.05
C ARG A 5 18.01 32.00 -51.89
N ARG A 6 18.62 32.82 -51.01
CA ARG A 6 18.17 34.17 -50.53
C ARG A 6 16.99 34.39 -49.54
N ASN A 7 17.38 35.00 -48.41
CA ASN A 7 16.91 36.29 -47.83
C ASN A 7 15.86 36.35 -46.68
N ASN A 8 16.39 36.62 -45.48
CA ASN A 8 15.99 37.69 -44.52
C ASN A 8 14.51 37.98 -44.18
N ARG A 9 14.10 37.73 -42.92
CA ARG A 9 13.88 38.81 -41.91
C ARG A 9 13.61 38.27 -40.48
N SER A 10 13.45 39.23 -39.55
CA SER A 10 12.99 39.13 -38.15
C SER A 10 13.78 38.24 -37.18
N THR A 11 14.74 38.86 -36.51
CA THR A 11 15.03 38.61 -35.09
C THR A 11 14.33 39.70 -34.26
N ASN A 12 14.00 39.42 -32.99
CA ASN A 12 13.63 40.48 -32.06
C ASN A 12 14.11 40.15 -30.64
N ARG A 13 14.79 41.09 -29.99
CA ARG A 13 15.24 41.02 -28.59
C ARG A 13 14.43 42.03 -27.78
N TYR A 14 14.15 41.72 -26.52
CA TYR A 14 13.71 42.74 -25.55
C TYR A 14 14.77 42.92 -24.44
N PRO A 15 15.24 44.15 -24.17
CA PRO A 15 16.20 44.44 -23.12
C PRO A 15 15.53 44.86 -21.80
N VAL A 16 16.35 44.96 -20.75
CA VAL A 16 15.99 45.46 -19.42
C VAL A 16 16.10 46.99 -19.37
N ASN A 17 15.33 47.64 -18.48
CA ASN A 17 15.79 48.59 -17.43
C ASN A 17 15.07 49.97 -17.33
N VAL A 18 14.97 50.46 -16.08
CA VAL A 18 14.67 51.84 -15.57
C VAL A 18 13.36 52.53 -15.97
N MET A 19 12.50 52.86 -14.98
CA MET A 19 12.21 54.26 -14.61
C MET A 19 11.43 54.44 -13.29
N SER A 20 11.51 55.64 -12.73
CA SER A 20 10.94 56.11 -11.45
C SER A 20 10.57 57.60 -11.55
N GLU A 21 9.81 58.11 -10.57
CA GLU A 21 9.32 59.52 -10.49
C GLU A 21 8.22 59.83 -11.54
N PHE A 22 7.22 60.70 -11.32
CA PHE A 22 7.20 61.99 -10.60
C PHE A 22 5.91 62.26 -9.77
N ILE A 23 5.80 63.47 -9.22
CA ILE A 23 4.78 63.99 -8.28
C ILE A 23 3.86 65.02 -8.98
N ASP A 24 2.62 65.23 -8.49
CA ASP A 24 1.80 66.49 -8.46
C ASP A 24 0.27 66.24 -8.60
N ASN A 25 -0.68 67.03 -8.05
CA ASN A 25 -0.73 67.92 -6.88
C ASN A 25 -2.21 68.35 -6.59
N GLN A 26 -2.49 68.92 -5.40
CA GLN A 26 -3.67 69.77 -5.05
C GLN A 26 -5.11 69.18 -5.18
N ALA A 27 -6.18 69.82 -4.67
CA ALA A 27 -6.44 70.53 -3.40
C ALA A 27 -7.95 70.89 -3.32
N GLU A 28 -8.52 70.98 -2.09
CA GLU A 28 -9.80 71.66 -1.77
C GLU A 28 -11.09 71.10 -2.49
N GLU A 29 -12.34 71.36 -2.10
CA GLU A 29 -12.93 72.20 -1.03
C GLU A 29 -14.26 71.58 -0.49
N SER A 30 -14.85 72.27 0.48
CA SER A 30 -16.12 72.11 1.23
C SER A 30 -17.46 72.05 0.42
N GLU A 31 -18.71 71.94 0.94
CA GLU A 31 -19.31 72.13 2.29
C GLU A 31 -20.47 71.14 2.65
N ASN A 32 -20.61 70.96 3.96
CA ASN A 32 -21.74 70.58 4.83
C ASN A 32 -23.23 70.78 4.38
N SER A 33 -24.09 69.77 4.60
CA SER A 33 -25.44 69.86 5.24
C SER A 33 -26.20 68.51 5.19
N GLY A 34 -27.12 68.14 6.11
CA GLY A 34 -27.47 68.77 7.39
C GLY A 34 -28.53 68.00 8.20
N ASN A 35 -28.15 67.54 9.39
CA ASN A 35 -28.91 67.22 10.62
C ASN A 35 -30.38 66.70 10.60
N SER A 36 -30.61 65.55 11.25
CA SER A 36 -31.67 65.43 12.28
C SER A 36 -31.37 64.33 13.32
N THR A 37 -31.54 64.68 14.60
CA THR A 37 -31.28 63.96 15.88
C THR A 37 -32.09 64.70 16.98
N PRO A 38 -32.02 64.41 18.30
CA PRO A 38 -31.56 63.22 19.07
C PRO A 38 -32.82 62.46 19.64
N GLU A 39 -32.91 61.65 20.71
CA GLU A 39 -32.42 61.57 22.11
C GLU A 39 -32.77 60.14 22.62
N ASP A 40 -32.18 59.48 23.63
CA ASP A 40 -30.89 59.54 24.35
C ASP A 40 -30.66 58.11 24.98
N HIS A 41 -29.94 57.73 26.06
CA HIS A 41 -29.24 58.39 27.17
C HIS A 41 -28.03 57.49 27.62
N SER A 42 -27.62 57.45 28.91
CA SER A 42 -26.37 56.79 29.36
C SER A 42 -26.36 56.20 30.80
N SER A 43 -25.17 55.73 31.22
CA SER A 43 -24.60 55.57 32.58
C SER A 43 -25.10 54.49 33.58
N ASP A 44 -24.19 53.53 33.86
CA ASP A 44 -23.50 53.28 35.15
C ASP A 44 -24.21 52.84 36.46
N ASP A 45 -23.35 52.36 37.38
CA ASP A 45 -23.45 52.18 38.84
C ASP A 45 -24.30 51.05 39.51
N ASP A 46 -23.61 49.91 39.72
CA ASP A 46 -23.11 49.39 41.03
C ASP A 46 -24.03 48.90 42.19
N LEU A 47 -23.49 47.91 42.92
CA LEU A 47 -23.80 47.45 44.30
C LEU A 47 -25.21 46.92 44.70
N ASP A 48 -25.28 45.64 45.12
CA ASP A 48 -25.24 45.33 46.58
C ASP A 48 -24.68 43.91 46.88
N LEU A 49 -24.32 43.69 48.14
CA LEU A 49 -23.53 42.60 48.73
C LEU A 49 -24.46 41.43 49.17
N GLY A 50 -24.06 40.14 49.23
CA GLY A 50 -23.04 39.54 50.12
C GLY A 50 -23.65 39.09 51.48
N PRO A 51 -23.06 38.16 52.28
CA PRO A 51 -21.81 37.41 52.10
C PRO A 51 -21.85 35.88 52.46
N LYS A 52 -20.83 35.14 51.97
CA LYS A 52 -20.00 34.05 52.61
C LYS A 52 -20.61 33.29 53.84
N ALA A 53 -20.45 31.96 54.01
CA ALA A 53 -19.16 31.22 53.96
C ALA A 53 -19.28 29.69 54.25
N LYS A 54 -18.22 28.91 53.89
CA LYS A 54 -17.76 27.61 54.50
C LYS A 54 -18.65 26.36 54.29
N ARG A 55 -18.14 25.10 54.26
CA ARG A 55 -16.81 24.52 53.94
C ARG A 55 -16.92 22.97 53.86
N ALA A 56 -16.45 22.33 52.79
CA ALA A 56 -16.05 20.91 52.74
C ALA A 56 -14.96 20.72 51.66
N ARG A 57 -14.10 19.69 51.74
CA ARG A 57 -12.82 19.67 50.98
C ARG A 57 -12.16 18.29 50.89
N LYS A 58 -11.90 17.80 49.65
CA LYS A 58 -10.98 16.68 49.26
C LYS A 58 -11.40 15.28 49.77
N GLN A 59 -10.97 14.13 49.20
CA GLN A 59 -10.11 13.83 48.03
C GLN A 59 -10.35 12.39 47.46
N LYS A 60 -9.92 12.16 46.21
CA LYS A 60 -9.53 10.86 45.58
C LYS A 60 -10.53 9.67 45.57
N LYS A 61 -11.00 9.35 44.36
CA LYS A 61 -10.92 8.00 43.74
C LYS A 61 -10.24 8.20 42.36
N THR A 62 -9.04 7.68 42.12
CA THR A 62 -8.70 6.34 41.56
C THR A 62 -9.27 6.08 40.16
N LYS A 63 -8.39 5.75 39.20
CA LYS A 63 -8.73 5.47 37.80
C LYS A 63 -9.45 4.11 37.67
N MET A 64 -10.32 3.98 36.68
CA MET A 64 -10.38 2.76 35.88
C MET A 64 -9.83 3.08 34.48
N LYS A 65 -8.96 2.22 33.95
CA LYS A 65 -8.60 2.21 32.53
C LYS A 65 -9.60 1.26 31.84
N LYS A 66 -10.33 1.68 30.81
CA LYS A 66 -10.69 0.73 29.74
C LYS A 66 -9.52 0.71 28.76
N LYS A 67 -8.81 -0.43 28.65
CA LYS A 67 -7.96 -0.68 27.48
C LYS A 67 -8.93 -0.83 26.29
N LYS A 68 -8.86 0.03 25.28
CA LYS A 68 -9.48 -0.26 23.98
C LYS A 68 -8.56 -1.27 23.29
N ARG A 69 -9.00 -2.52 23.10
CA ARG A 69 -8.36 -3.39 22.10
C ARG A 69 -8.66 -2.78 20.73
N VAL A 70 -7.67 -2.81 19.85
CA VAL A 70 -7.88 -2.58 18.42
C VAL A 70 -8.20 -3.96 17.85
N ALA A 71 -9.38 -4.11 17.24
CA ALA A 71 -9.63 -5.19 16.31
C ALA A 71 -9.10 -4.77 14.93
N SER A 72 -8.79 -5.73 14.06
CA SER A 72 -8.75 -5.46 12.63
C SER A 72 -10.18 -5.27 12.14
N ASP A 73 -10.40 -4.27 11.30
CA ASP A 73 -11.64 -4.13 10.53
C ASP A 73 -11.48 -5.02 9.29
N ASP A 74 -11.66 -6.33 9.46
CA ASP A 74 -11.79 -7.29 8.36
C ASP A 74 -13.22 -7.24 7.76
N ASP A 75 -13.37 -7.62 6.49
CA ASP A 75 -14.62 -7.47 5.71
C ASP A 75 -15.74 -8.45 6.18
N ASP A 76 -16.44 -8.16 7.30
CA ASP A 76 -17.61 -8.93 7.78
C ASP A 76 -18.95 -8.16 7.69
N ASP A 77 -19.96 -8.79 7.08
CA ASP A 77 -21.33 -8.26 6.88
C ASP A 77 -22.16 -8.14 8.20
N GLU A 78 -21.55 -8.26 9.39
CA GLU A 78 -22.28 -8.43 10.67
C GLU A 78 -22.71 -7.12 11.36
N GLU A 79 -21.94 -6.03 11.32
CA GLU A 79 -22.37 -4.75 11.96
C GLU A 79 -23.65 -4.17 11.32
N ASP A 80 -23.88 -4.47 10.03
CA ASP A 80 -25.04 -4.00 9.27
C ASP A 80 -26.36 -4.68 9.72
N VAL A 81 -26.27 -5.81 10.44
CA VAL A 81 -27.42 -6.58 10.91
C VAL A 81 -28.14 -5.89 12.08
N GLU A 82 -27.40 -5.26 13.00
CA GLU A 82 -27.94 -4.64 14.22
C GLU A 82 -28.79 -3.38 13.94
N ASP A 83 -28.37 -2.47 13.06
CA ASP A 83 -29.19 -1.28 12.75
C ASP A 83 -30.45 -1.66 11.93
N ASP A 84 -30.36 -2.72 11.12
CA ASP A 84 -31.52 -3.35 10.49
C ASP A 84 -32.45 -4.04 11.53
N GLU A 85 -31.97 -4.56 12.67
CA GLU A 85 -32.85 -4.98 13.79
C GLU A 85 -33.72 -3.81 14.25
N ALA A 86 -33.08 -2.68 14.54
CA ALA A 86 -33.74 -1.49 15.07
C ALA A 86 -34.76 -0.91 14.08
N ARG A 87 -34.45 -0.93 12.77
CA ARG A 87 -35.39 -0.46 11.75
C ARG A 87 -36.53 -1.46 11.51
N ILE A 88 -36.27 -2.75 11.35
CA ILE A 88 -37.31 -3.77 11.10
C ILE A 88 -38.28 -3.88 12.29
N LYS A 89 -37.77 -3.84 13.53
CA LYS A 89 -38.61 -3.85 14.74
C LYS A 89 -39.55 -2.63 14.82
N LYS A 90 -39.15 -1.51 14.22
CA LYS A 90 -39.96 -0.29 14.08
C LYS A 90 -40.94 -0.36 12.89
N GLU A 91 -40.59 -1.04 11.80
CA GLU A 91 -41.47 -1.31 10.65
C GLU A 91 -42.60 -2.32 10.98
N MET A 92 -42.37 -3.21 11.95
CA MET A 92 -43.34 -4.18 12.46
C MET A 92 -44.36 -3.56 13.43
N ALA A 93 -43.94 -2.61 14.27
CA ALA A 93 -44.74 -1.99 15.34
C ALA A 93 -45.93 -1.12 14.90
N GLY A 94 -46.31 -1.14 13.62
CA GLY A 94 -47.44 -0.36 13.07
C GLY A 94 -48.54 -1.21 12.42
N PHE A 95 -48.50 -2.54 12.55
CA PHE A 95 -49.37 -3.45 11.78
C PHE A 95 -50.07 -4.52 12.63
N VAL A 96 -49.40 -5.06 13.65
CA VAL A 96 -50.02 -6.00 14.60
C VAL A 96 -50.73 -5.18 15.69
N VAL A 97 -51.98 -5.53 15.97
CA VAL A 97 -52.69 -5.11 17.19
C VAL A 97 -52.49 -6.24 18.19
N ASP A 98 -51.86 -5.96 19.32
CA ASP A 98 -51.85 -6.89 20.45
C ASP A 98 -53.31 -7.03 20.94
N GLU A 99 -53.84 -8.26 21.03
CA GLU A 99 -55.19 -8.49 21.57
C GLU A 99 -55.17 -8.21 23.07
N ASP A 100 -55.88 -7.16 23.50
CA ASP A 100 -56.19 -6.92 24.92
C ASP A 100 -56.92 -8.15 25.48
N VAL A 101 -56.29 -8.85 26.44
CA VAL A 101 -56.90 -9.99 27.15
C VAL A 101 -57.65 -9.43 28.36
N ASP A 102 -58.99 -9.49 28.32
CA ASP A 102 -59.87 -8.90 29.33
C ASP A 102 -59.54 -9.32 30.79
N GLU A 103 -59.44 -8.33 31.69
CA GLU A 103 -59.34 -8.51 33.15
C GLU A 103 -60.70 -8.25 33.84
N GLU A 104 -61.32 -9.30 34.39
CA GLU A 104 -62.38 -9.28 35.45
C GLU A 104 -62.11 -10.52 36.34
N ASP A 105 -62.12 -10.51 37.68
CA ASP A 105 -62.49 -9.49 38.67
C ASP A 105 -61.72 -9.68 40.01
N ASP A 106 -61.69 -8.63 40.83
CA ASP A 106 -61.56 -8.56 42.31
C ASP A 106 -60.56 -9.47 43.08
N ASP A 107 -59.62 -8.86 43.82
CA ASP A 107 -59.96 -8.34 45.16
C ASP A 107 -59.00 -7.20 45.59
N ASN A 108 -59.45 -6.27 46.45
CA ASN A 108 -58.84 -4.93 46.62
C ASN A 108 -57.95 -4.75 47.88
N ASP A 109 -56.94 -3.87 47.76
CA ASP A 109 -56.43 -2.86 48.74
C ASP A 109 -55.98 -3.28 50.18
N GLU A 110 -55.05 -2.61 50.87
CA GLU A 110 -54.33 -1.33 50.67
C GLU A 110 -53.00 -1.35 51.47
N GLU A 111 -52.02 -0.47 51.15
CA GLU A 111 -50.82 -0.01 51.93
C GLU A 111 -49.94 -1.07 52.69
N ASP A 112 -48.61 -1.11 52.57
CA ASP A 112 -47.66 -0.03 52.91
C ASP A 112 -46.19 -0.33 52.47
N ASP A 113 -45.30 0.63 52.73
CA ASP A 113 -43.88 0.80 52.38
C ASP A 113 -42.86 -0.21 52.98
N LYS A 114 -41.88 -0.69 52.18
CA LYS A 114 -40.46 -1.12 52.48
C LYS A 114 -39.94 -2.50 52.00
N SER A 115 -38.74 -2.44 51.39
CA SER A 115 -37.47 -3.18 51.67
C SER A 115 -37.37 -4.71 51.90
N ASP A 116 -36.32 -5.28 51.29
CA ASP A 116 -35.37 -6.30 51.80
C ASP A 116 -35.78 -7.79 51.94
N ASN A 117 -34.84 -8.66 51.52
CA ASN A 117 -34.49 -9.98 52.11
C ASN A 117 -35.52 -11.14 52.01
N GLU A 118 -35.16 -12.43 51.94
CA GLU A 118 -33.93 -13.24 51.81
C GLU A 118 -34.37 -14.62 51.19
N LYS A 119 -33.57 -15.52 50.60
CA LYS A 119 -32.11 -15.70 50.48
C LYS A 119 -31.72 -16.59 49.26
N ASP A 120 -30.41 -16.70 49.01
CA ASP A 120 -29.52 -17.86 48.72
C ASP A 120 -30.17 -19.29 48.66
N ASP A 121 -29.65 -20.30 47.96
CA ASP A 121 -28.27 -20.85 48.03
C ASP A 121 -27.51 -20.95 46.69
N ASP A 122 -26.17 -20.89 46.78
CA ASP A 122 -25.20 -20.97 45.68
C ASP A 122 -24.94 -22.39 45.15
N LEU A 123 -24.33 -22.48 43.96
CA LEU A 123 -23.41 -23.57 43.61
C LEU A 123 -22.10 -22.99 43.07
N GLU A 124 -21.00 -23.45 43.63
CA GLU A 124 -19.64 -22.95 43.42
C GLU A 124 -19.04 -23.45 42.08
N LEU A 125 -18.01 -22.73 41.59
CA LEU A 125 -17.07 -23.22 40.58
C LEU A 125 -15.73 -23.46 41.27
N ASP A 126 -15.07 -24.58 40.96
CA ASP A 126 -13.93 -25.10 41.72
C ASP A 126 -12.68 -24.19 41.64
N ASP A 127 -11.94 -24.11 42.75
CA ASP A 127 -10.82 -23.17 42.96
C ASP A 127 -9.61 -23.36 42.00
N GLU A 128 -9.47 -24.50 41.32
CA GLU A 128 -8.25 -24.82 40.53
C GLU A 128 -8.10 -23.97 39.24
N ASP A 129 -9.19 -23.43 38.68
CA ASP A 129 -9.14 -22.58 37.47
C ASP A 129 -8.78 -21.11 37.75
N LEU A 130 -8.82 -20.64 39.01
CA LEU A 130 -8.63 -19.22 39.36
C LEU A 130 -7.17 -18.80 39.56
N ASP A 131 -6.28 -19.73 39.94
CA ASP A 131 -4.86 -19.42 40.18
C ASP A 131 -4.07 -19.19 38.87
N LEU A 132 -4.47 -19.81 37.76
CA LEU A 132 -3.80 -19.67 36.45
C LEU A 132 -3.93 -18.27 35.82
N LEU A 133 -4.84 -17.41 36.32
CA LEU A 133 -5.16 -16.11 35.71
C LEU A 133 -4.48 -14.90 36.36
N ASN A 134 -3.82 -15.05 37.52
CA ASN A 134 -3.30 -13.90 38.29
C ASN A 134 -1.79 -13.61 38.16
N ASP A 135 -0.97 -14.57 37.72
CA ASP A 135 0.48 -14.52 37.96
C ASP A 135 1.32 -13.73 36.92
N ASN A 136 0.67 -13.07 35.95
CA ASN A 136 1.35 -12.56 34.73
C ASN A 136 1.18 -11.04 34.44
N LEU A 137 0.85 -10.19 35.43
CA LEU A 137 0.81 -8.73 35.24
C LEU A 137 1.41 -7.87 36.38
N ASP A 138 2.52 -7.21 36.05
CA ASP A 138 3.07 -5.96 36.63
C ASP A 138 3.44 -5.93 38.13
N ILE A 139 4.68 -6.38 38.37
CA ILE A 139 5.74 -5.63 39.09
C ILE A 139 5.38 -4.15 39.40
N GLN A 140 5.24 -3.78 40.69
CA GLN A 140 6.04 -2.69 41.30
C GLN A 140 5.87 -2.47 42.82
N GLN A 141 7.00 -2.16 43.47
CA GLN A 141 7.16 -1.39 44.73
C GLN A 141 6.56 -1.94 46.05
N ARG A 142 7.38 -2.69 46.81
CA ARG A 142 7.32 -2.72 48.29
C ARG A 142 7.91 -1.42 48.87
N PRO A 143 7.47 -0.97 50.06
CA PRO A 143 8.46 -0.81 51.14
C PRO A 143 7.95 -1.13 52.57
N THR A 144 8.85 -1.67 53.40
CA THR A 144 8.83 -1.72 54.90
C THR A 144 7.67 -2.44 55.63
N GLY A 145 7.89 -3.19 56.71
CA GLY A 145 9.16 -3.64 57.34
C GLY A 145 9.05 -4.00 58.84
N GLY A 146 9.78 -5.02 59.29
CA GLY A 146 9.93 -5.45 60.70
C GLY A 146 10.09 -6.98 60.81
N ARG A 147 11.24 -7.54 61.25
CA ARG A 147 11.72 -7.75 62.65
C ARG A 147 10.93 -8.83 63.42
N VAL A 148 11.51 -9.82 64.10
CA VAL A 148 12.93 -10.24 64.36
C VAL A 148 13.00 -11.79 64.24
N VAL A 149 14.15 -12.47 64.13
CA VAL A 149 15.06 -12.98 65.21
C VAL A 149 16.39 -13.45 64.54
N ILE A 150 17.44 -13.74 65.32
CA ILE A 150 18.85 -13.95 64.92
C ILE A 150 19.36 -15.31 65.48
N GLU A 151 20.55 -15.76 65.05
CA GLU A 151 21.39 -16.87 65.57
C GLU A 151 20.95 -18.32 65.27
N SER A 152 21.84 -19.33 65.15
CA SER A 152 23.26 -19.37 64.71
C SER A 152 23.75 -20.83 64.55
N ASP A 153 24.90 -21.03 63.86
CA ASP A 153 25.87 -22.17 63.96
C ASP A 153 25.34 -23.63 63.68
N GLU A 154 26.13 -24.71 63.52
CA GLU A 154 27.58 -24.97 63.58
C GLU A 154 27.98 -26.22 62.72
N GLU A 155 29.11 -26.13 62.01
CA GLU A 155 30.16 -27.10 61.57
C GLU A 155 29.98 -28.63 61.27
N GLU A 156 30.70 -29.07 60.20
CA GLU A 156 31.39 -30.38 59.89
C GLU A 156 30.60 -31.73 59.91
N ASP A 157 30.87 -32.76 59.07
CA ASP A 157 32.16 -33.33 58.59
C ASP A 157 32.07 -34.04 57.19
N ASP A 158 33.20 -34.59 56.71
CA ASP A 158 33.71 -34.75 55.33
C ASP A 158 33.27 -35.99 54.46
N ARG A 159 33.55 -35.93 53.13
CA ARG A 159 33.63 -37.02 52.07
C ARG A 159 32.36 -37.58 51.40
N GLU A 160 32.37 -37.97 50.11
CA GLU A 160 33.44 -37.99 49.07
C GLU A 160 32.88 -37.84 47.63
N ARG A 161 33.66 -37.22 46.71
CA ARG A 161 33.61 -37.33 45.21
C ARG A 161 32.37 -36.78 44.46
N ILE A 162 32.46 -36.07 43.32
CA ILE A 162 33.57 -35.56 42.46
C ILE A 162 33.12 -34.23 41.82
N LYS A 163 34.02 -33.22 41.72
CA LYS A 163 34.12 -32.33 40.54
C LYS A 163 35.44 -31.52 40.50
N HIS A 164 35.85 -31.14 39.29
CA HIS A 164 36.81 -30.07 38.93
C HIS A 164 38.29 -30.14 39.38
N ASN A 165 39.22 -30.44 38.46
CA ASN A 165 39.87 -29.43 37.60
C ASN A 165 41.08 -29.96 36.80
N LEU A 166 41.11 -29.70 35.48
CA LEU A 166 42.26 -29.71 34.52
C LEU A 166 41.75 -28.96 33.27
N PHE A 167 42.36 -27.94 32.65
CA PHE A 167 43.65 -27.23 32.77
C PHE A 167 44.95 -27.91 32.28
N ALA A 168 45.42 -27.42 31.12
CA ALA A 168 46.80 -27.16 30.66
C ALA A 168 47.83 -28.31 30.44
N GLY A 169 48.76 -28.09 29.49
CA GLY A 169 50.12 -28.67 29.52
C GLY A 169 50.74 -29.07 28.17
N ASP A 170 51.60 -28.23 27.60
CA ASP A 170 52.24 -28.38 26.29
C ASP A 170 53.44 -29.38 26.20
N ASP A 171 53.64 -29.94 24.99
CA ASP A 171 54.90 -30.13 24.24
C ASP A 171 56.05 -31.17 24.55
N TYR A 172 56.71 -31.53 23.43
CA TYR A 172 58.10 -32.04 23.17
C TYR A 172 58.49 -33.55 23.24
N ALA A 173 58.40 -34.21 22.07
CA ALA A 173 59.48 -34.85 21.26
C ALA A 173 60.40 -36.01 21.76
N GLY A 174 60.76 -36.94 20.83
CA GLY A 174 62.09 -37.64 20.83
C GLY A 174 62.19 -39.14 20.40
N ASP A 175 62.25 -39.41 19.09
CA ASP A 175 63.05 -40.42 18.31
C ASP A 175 63.16 -41.96 18.63
N ASP A 176 63.57 -42.68 17.55
CA ASP A 176 64.30 -43.96 17.39
C ASP A 176 63.64 -45.38 17.30
N GLU A 177 63.44 -45.80 16.03
CA GLU A 177 64.04 -46.98 15.33
C GLU A 177 63.40 -48.40 15.22
N GLU A 178 63.67 -48.99 14.02
CA GLU A 178 63.61 -50.41 13.57
C GLU A 178 62.23 -51.11 13.40
N ARG A 179 61.93 -51.94 12.35
CA ARG A 179 62.75 -52.59 11.30
C ARG A 179 61.96 -53.20 10.09
N ALA A 180 62.34 -52.85 8.84
CA ALA A 180 62.24 -53.59 7.53
C ALA A 180 60.91 -54.24 7.02
N GLY A 181 60.66 -54.39 5.69
CA GLY A 181 61.39 -53.96 4.47
C GLY A 181 60.93 -54.67 3.16
N ASP A 182 61.49 -54.26 2.00
CA ASP A 182 61.23 -54.71 0.59
C ASP A 182 59.82 -54.41 0.00
N ARG A 183 59.54 -54.14 -1.31
CA ARG A 183 60.23 -53.86 -2.62
C ARG A 183 59.14 -53.45 -3.67
N ASP A 184 59.35 -53.04 -4.93
CA ASP A 184 60.39 -52.27 -5.68
C ASP A 184 59.98 -52.22 -7.20
N SER A 185 60.40 -51.19 -7.96
CA SER A 185 60.12 -50.89 -9.39
C SER A 185 58.64 -50.64 -9.80
N ASP A 186 58.21 -49.72 -10.68
CA ASP A 186 58.74 -48.97 -11.85
C ASP A 186 58.22 -49.48 -13.24
N ARG A 187 57.84 -48.55 -14.13
CA ARG A 187 57.48 -48.64 -15.58
C ARG A 187 56.10 -49.16 -16.00
N GLY A 188 55.61 -48.68 -17.17
CA GLY A 188 54.47 -49.31 -17.85
C GLY A 188 53.83 -48.66 -19.10
N ARG A 189 54.22 -47.46 -19.56
CA ARG A 189 53.56 -46.76 -20.69
C ARG A 189 53.71 -47.47 -22.05
N ASP A 190 52.60 -47.91 -22.67
CA ASP A 190 52.32 -47.70 -24.11
C ASP A 190 50.89 -48.13 -24.56
N ARG A 191 50.14 -47.18 -25.13
CA ARG A 191 49.53 -47.20 -26.49
C ARG A 191 48.71 -48.43 -26.97
N TYR A 192 47.49 -48.18 -27.45
CA TYR A 192 47.12 -48.23 -28.89
C TYR A 192 45.79 -47.52 -29.21
N GLU A 193 45.59 -47.19 -30.49
CA GLU A 193 44.52 -46.33 -31.03
C GLU A 193 43.47 -47.13 -31.83
N ARG A 194 42.34 -46.48 -32.14
CA ARG A 194 41.30 -46.85 -33.15
C ARG A 194 40.45 -48.10 -32.84
N GLY A 195 39.20 -48.19 -33.31
CA GLY A 195 38.40 -47.19 -34.05
C GLY A 195 37.42 -47.82 -35.03
N ASP A 196 36.46 -47.01 -35.47
CA ASP A 196 35.52 -47.21 -36.60
C ASP A 196 34.41 -48.29 -36.45
N GLU A 197 33.16 -47.82 -36.56
CA GLU A 197 32.05 -48.33 -37.42
C GLU A 197 31.46 -49.76 -37.24
N SER A 198 30.15 -50.03 -37.48
CA SER A 198 28.96 -49.17 -37.63
C SER A 198 27.67 -50.03 -37.68
N GLY A 199 26.50 -49.46 -37.32
CA GLY A 199 25.16 -49.99 -37.60
C GLY A 199 24.65 -51.13 -36.69
N SER A 200 23.35 -51.44 -36.65
CA SER A 200 22.17 -50.77 -37.26
C SER A 200 20.85 -51.17 -36.57
N GLU A 201 19.80 -50.39 -36.79
CA GLU A 201 18.49 -50.36 -36.10
C GLU A 201 17.70 -51.70 -35.97
N SER A 202 17.02 -51.84 -34.81
CA SER A 202 15.66 -52.43 -34.61
C SER A 202 15.42 -53.94 -34.82
N GLY A 203 14.52 -54.57 -34.02
CA GLY A 203 14.28 -56.02 -34.20
C GLY A 203 13.18 -56.81 -33.46
N ARG A 204 12.47 -56.30 -32.43
CA ARG A 204 11.27 -56.89 -31.76
C ARG A 204 11.38 -58.19 -30.89
N SER A 205 10.62 -58.14 -29.78
CA SER A 205 9.64 -59.13 -29.25
C SER A 205 10.01 -60.48 -28.60
N GLU A 206 9.28 -60.72 -27.49
CA GLU A 206 8.70 -61.99 -26.97
C GLU A 206 9.46 -62.89 -25.96
N ASP A 207 8.89 -62.91 -24.75
CA ASP A 207 8.70 -63.95 -23.73
C ASP A 207 9.86 -64.74 -23.06
N ASP A 208 9.96 -64.54 -21.74
CA ASP A 208 10.60 -65.43 -20.76
C ASP A 208 9.78 -66.73 -20.54
N PHE A 209 10.43 -67.91 -20.56
CA PHE A 209 10.00 -69.02 -19.69
C PHE A 209 11.06 -70.14 -19.52
N ILE A 210 11.71 -70.22 -18.34
CA ILE A 210 12.26 -71.47 -17.80
C ILE A 210 11.95 -71.56 -16.30
N VAL A 211 11.40 -72.69 -15.87
CA VAL A 211 11.13 -73.05 -14.47
C VAL A 211 12.10 -74.15 -14.03
N THR A 212 12.41 -74.21 -12.73
CA THR A 212 13.20 -75.30 -12.12
C THR A 212 12.43 -75.99 -10.98
N ASP A 213 12.92 -77.15 -10.55
CA ASP A 213 12.10 -78.34 -10.27
C ASP A 213 11.37 -78.38 -8.91
N ASP A 214 11.57 -77.37 -8.05
CA ASP A 214 11.09 -77.37 -6.66
C ASP A 214 9.74 -76.65 -6.44
N GLY A 215 9.10 -76.15 -7.50
CA GLY A 215 7.67 -75.77 -7.48
C GLY A 215 7.27 -74.50 -6.72
N HIS A 216 8.22 -73.64 -6.33
CA HIS A 216 7.95 -72.37 -5.65
C HIS A 216 8.55 -71.17 -6.41
N HIS A 217 7.71 -70.21 -6.79
CA HIS A 217 8.13 -68.97 -7.46
C HIS A 217 8.63 -67.95 -6.44
N VAL A 218 9.92 -67.62 -6.47
CA VAL A 218 10.49 -66.50 -5.71
C VAL A 218 10.06 -65.18 -6.37
N ARG A 219 9.13 -64.45 -5.74
CA ARG A 219 8.80 -63.07 -6.12
C ARG A 219 9.84 -62.10 -5.58
N HIS A 220 10.82 -61.73 -6.42
CA HIS A 220 11.71 -60.61 -6.10
C HIS A 220 10.93 -59.29 -6.17
N ARG A 221 10.49 -58.76 -5.02
CA ARG A 221 9.83 -57.44 -4.94
C ARG A 221 10.88 -56.36 -5.22
N GLN A 222 10.83 -55.72 -6.38
CA GLN A 222 11.43 -54.40 -6.54
C GLN A 222 10.74 -53.43 -5.56
N ARG A 223 11.51 -52.82 -4.65
CA ARG A 223 11.04 -51.65 -3.90
C ARG A 223 11.17 -50.45 -4.81
N HIS A 224 10.05 -49.96 -5.33
CA HIS A 224 10.00 -48.67 -6.01
C HIS A 224 10.17 -47.59 -4.94
N ASN A 225 11.34 -46.94 -4.88
CA ASN A 225 11.46 -45.69 -4.15
C ASN A 225 10.57 -44.64 -4.83
N ARG A 226 10.00 -43.74 -4.02
CA ARG A 226 9.29 -42.55 -4.48
C ARG A 226 10.13 -41.34 -4.17
N THR A 227 11.01 -40.99 -5.11
CA THR A 227 11.41 -39.60 -5.33
C THR A 227 10.17 -38.78 -5.75
N ALA A 228 10.27 -37.46 -5.68
CA ALA A 228 9.21 -36.59 -6.20
C ALA A 228 9.42 -36.42 -7.71
N ASP A 229 8.48 -36.92 -8.51
CA ASP A 229 8.52 -36.77 -9.97
C ASP A 229 8.44 -35.28 -10.35
N VAL A 230 9.50 -34.75 -10.96
CA VAL A 230 9.40 -33.50 -11.73
C VAL A 230 8.61 -33.85 -13.00
N PRO A 231 7.56 -33.10 -13.38
CA PRO A 231 6.80 -33.39 -14.59
C PRO A 231 7.72 -33.38 -15.82
N GLU A 232 7.60 -34.41 -16.67
CA GLU A 232 8.35 -34.55 -17.93
C GLU A 232 8.27 -33.26 -18.78
N GLN A 233 7.08 -32.66 -18.83
CA GLN A 233 6.79 -31.38 -19.48
C GLN A 233 7.62 -30.19 -18.93
N ALA A 234 8.00 -30.20 -17.65
CA ALA A 234 8.85 -29.17 -17.05
C ALA A 234 10.35 -29.42 -17.33
N MET A 235 10.74 -30.68 -17.60
CA MET A 235 12.09 -31.02 -18.09
C MET A 235 12.27 -30.59 -19.54
N ASP A 236 11.22 -30.76 -20.37
CA ASP A 236 11.24 -30.33 -21.77
C ASP A 236 11.15 -28.80 -21.91
N GLU A 237 10.32 -28.10 -21.12
CA GLU A 237 10.37 -26.63 -21.06
C GLU A 237 11.76 -26.11 -20.63
N ALA A 238 12.47 -26.81 -19.73
CA ALA A 238 13.82 -26.43 -19.36
C ALA A 238 14.83 -26.66 -20.50
N ARG A 239 14.70 -27.77 -21.26
CA ARG A 239 15.52 -28.04 -22.45
C ARG A 239 15.34 -26.97 -23.53
N ASP A 240 14.09 -26.62 -23.84
CA ASP A 240 13.75 -25.56 -24.80
C ASP A 240 14.31 -24.19 -24.38
N VAL A 241 14.36 -23.90 -23.07
CA VAL A 241 14.90 -22.64 -22.53
C VAL A 241 16.43 -22.58 -22.52
N PHE A 242 17.12 -23.71 -22.33
CA PHE A 242 18.58 -23.75 -22.24
C PHE A 242 19.29 -24.12 -23.55
N GLY A 243 18.62 -24.78 -24.50
CA GLY A 243 19.12 -24.98 -25.87
C GLY A 243 20.34 -25.90 -25.99
N VAL A 244 20.46 -26.91 -25.12
CA VAL A 244 21.56 -27.89 -25.12
C VAL A 244 21.01 -29.30 -25.21
N ASP A 245 21.23 -29.97 -26.36
CA ASP A 245 20.66 -31.29 -26.67
C ASP A 245 21.19 -32.46 -25.81
N GLU A 246 22.32 -32.29 -25.09
CA GLU A 246 23.01 -33.37 -24.35
C GLU A 246 23.16 -33.10 -22.84
N PHE A 247 22.15 -32.50 -22.18
CA PHE A 247 22.16 -32.38 -20.70
C PHE A 247 21.57 -33.62 -20.02
N ASN A 248 22.42 -34.61 -19.71
CA ASN A 248 22.03 -35.85 -19.06
C ASN A 248 21.84 -35.69 -17.53
N PHE A 249 20.59 -35.51 -17.10
CA PHE A 249 20.27 -35.35 -15.67
C PHE A 249 20.43 -36.63 -14.82
N GLU A 250 20.38 -37.83 -15.40
CA GLU A 250 20.49 -39.08 -14.62
C GLU A 250 21.87 -39.23 -13.96
N GLU A 251 22.92 -38.72 -14.61
CA GLU A 251 24.31 -38.79 -14.16
C GLU A 251 24.66 -37.75 -13.07
N PHE A 252 23.73 -36.84 -12.74
CA PHE A 252 23.94 -35.75 -11.78
C PHE A 252 23.22 -35.95 -10.42
N TYR A 253 22.49 -37.05 -10.24
CA TYR A 253 21.76 -37.35 -8.99
C TYR A 253 22.33 -38.52 -8.18
N ASP A 254 23.37 -39.21 -8.69
CA ASP A 254 23.89 -40.47 -8.14
C ASP A 254 25.24 -40.34 -7.38
N GLU A 255 25.85 -39.14 -7.33
CA GLU A 255 27.02 -38.86 -6.47
C GLU A 255 26.70 -37.85 -5.34
N ASP A 256 27.36 -38.05 -4.20
CA ASP A 256 27.34 -37.23 -2.97
C ASP A 256 25.99 -36.99 -2.28
N LEU A 257 25.51 -38.03 -1.56
CA LEU A 257 25.20 -37.90 -0.12
C LEU A 257 25.05 -39.25 0.60
N GLU A 258 26.04 -39.62 1.41
CA GLU A 258 25.88 -40.55 2.55
C GLU A 258 25.66 -39.75 3.86
N PRO A 259 24.45 -39.70 4.42
CA PRO A 259 24.24 -39.46 5.85
C PRO A 259 24.25 -40.81 6.59
N GLY A 260 25.10 -40.95 7.61
CA GLY A 260 25.37 -42.22 8.28
C GLY A 260 24.20 -42.85 9.05
N ASP A 261 24.37 -44.12 9.41
CA ASP A 261 23.33 -45.02 9.90
C ASP A 261 22.63 -44.57 11.20
N GLU A 262 21.29 -44.57 11.20
CA GLU A 262 20.48 -44.96 12.36
C GLU A 262 19.48 -46.04 11.91
N GLU A 263 19.62 -47.26 12.44
CA GLU A 263 18.76 -48.41 12.11
C GLU A 263 17.36 -48.25 12.74
N GLU A 264 16.27 -48.25 11.94
CA GLU A 264 14.92 -48.58 12.43
C GLU A 264 14.49 -49.99 11.99
N GLU A 265 14.43 -50.88 12.99
CA GLU A 265 14.08 -52.30 12.90
C GLU A 265 12.61 -52.51 12.50
N TYR A 266 12.37 -53.28 11.43
CA TYR A 266 11.01 -53.65 10.99
C TYR A 266 10.49 -54.85 11.81
N PRO A 267 9.29 -54.77 12.42
CA PRO A 267 8.65 -55.93 13.04
C PRO A 267 8.23 -56.97 12.00
N GLU A 268 8.48 -58.25 12.29
CA GLU A 268 7.98 -59.39 11.49
C GLU A 268 6.45 -59.57 11.68
N GLU A 269 5.74 -59.93 10.61
CA GLU A 269 4.31 -60.27 10.65
C GLU A 269 4.13 -61.78 10.93
N GLU A 270 3.43 -62.15 12.00
CA GLU A 270 3.10 -63.57 12.28
C GLU A 270 2.00 -64.10 11.33
N ASP A 271 2.21 -65.30 10.78
CA ASP A 271 1.23 -66.04 9.98
C ASP A 271 -0.10 -66.30 10.71
N ARG A 272 -1.22 -66.27 9.96
CA ARG A 272 -2.34 -67.18 10.24
C ARG A 272 -3.28 -67.50 9.07
N GLU A 273 -3.90 -68.67 9.18
CA GLU A 273 -4.60 -69.41 8.14
C GLU A 273 -6.06 -68.94 7.90
N GLU A 274 -6.64 -69.38 6.78
CA GLU A 274 -8.06 -69.24 6.47
C GLU A 274 -8.94 -70.04 7.46
N GLY A 275 -10.07 -69.47 7.88
CA GLY A 275 -11.04 -70.14 8.75
C GLY A 275 -12.44 -69.52 8.68
N GLU A 276 -13.48 -70.36 8.65
CA GLU A 276 -14.86 -69.94 8.44
C GLU A 276 -15.49 -69.27 9.68
N GLY A 277 -16.14 -68.11 9.46
CA GLY A 277 -17.39 -67.73 10.15
C GLY A 277 -17.36 -67.43 11.65
N GLY A 278 -17.36 -66.15 12.02
CA GLY A 278 -17.67 -65.70 13.39
C GLY A 278 -17.52 -64.20 13.58
N VAL A 279 -18.34 -63.60 14.45
CA VAL A 279 -18.22 -62.18 14.82
C VAL A 279 -17.29 -62.06 16.03
N GLU A 280 -16.20 -61.30 15.93
CA GLU A 280 -15.54 -60.74 17.12
C GLU A 280 -14.84 -59.39 16.88
N ARG A 281 -14.39 -58.75 17.96
CA ARG A 281 -14.12 -57.30 18.03
C ARG A 281 -12.66 -56.93 17.78
N VAL A 282 -12.42 -55.98 16.87
CA VAL A 282 -11.11 -55.34 16.69
C VAL A 282 -10.80 -54.39 17.85
N LYS A 283 -9.61 -54.51 18.46
CA LYS A 283 -9.05 -53.49 19.36
C LYS A 283 -8.23 -52.48 18.55
N ARG A 284 -8.46 -51.18 18.75
CA ARG A 284 -7.58 -50.12 18.23
C ARG A 284 -6.21 -50.19 18.93
N THR A 285 -5.13 -50.24 18.15
CA THR A 285 -3.78 -49.87 18.58
C THR A 285 -3.67 -48.34 18.64
N LYS A 286 -2.79 -47.80 19.51
CA LYS A 286 -2.49 -46.36 19.55
C LYS A 286 -1.43 -46.02 18.50
N PRO A 287 -1.50 -44.87 17.81
CA PRO A 287 -0.39 -44.37 16.99
C PRO A 287 0.81 -44.00 17.85
N LYS A 288 2.04 -44.13 17.32
CA LYS A 288 3.25 -43.54 17.92
C LYS A 288 3.16 -42.00 17.82
N GLU A 289 3.57 -41.31 18.87
CA GLU A 289 3.70 -39.86 18.89
C GLU A 289 4.89 -39.42 18.02
N LYS A 290 4.71 -38.36 17.22
CA LYS A 290 5.83 -37.75 16.47
C LYS A 290 6.67 -36.91 17.44
N LYS A 291 8.00 -37.03 17.38
CA LYS A 291 8.91 -36.14 18.10
C LYS A 291 8.65 -34.70 17.64
N ALA A 292 8.29 -33.81 18.57
CA ALA A 292 8.06 -32.40 18.26
C ALA A 292 9.35 -31.75 17.72
N THR A 293 9.21 -30.98 16.63
CA THR A 293 10.32 -30.20 16.06
C THR A 293 10.47 -28.87 16.79
N LEU A 294 11.60 -28.20 16.64
CA LEU A 294 11.84 -26.89 17.25
C LEU A 294 10.77 -25.85 16.83
N LEU A 295 10.23 -25.97 15.62
CA LEU A 295 9.17 -25.09 15.11
C LEU A 295 7.84 -25.31 15.84
N ASP A 296 7.55 -26.54 16.26
CA ASP A 296 6.33 -26.86 17.01
C ASP A 296 6.37 -26.34 18.47
N THR A 297 7.49 -25.75 18.89
CA THR A 297 7.66 -25.07 20.19
C THR A 297 7.62 -23.54 20.11
N ILE A 298 7.45 -22.98 18.90
CA ILE A 298 7.32 -21.55 18.66
C ILE A 298 5.83 -21.21 18.50
N GLU A 299 5.38 -20.07 19.04
CA GLU A 299 3.99 -19.63 18.93
C GLU A 299 3.61 -19.42 17.43
N PRO A 300 2.44 -19.88 16.96
CA PRO A 300 2.06 -19.77 15.55
C PRO A 300 2.13 -18.34 14.98
N ALA A 301 1.79 -17.34 15.80
CA ALA A 301 1.91 -15.93 15.41
C ALA A 301 3.35 -15.49 15.14
N GLU A 302 4.34 -15.99 15.89
CA GLU A 302 5.76 -15.73 15.60
C GLU A 302 6.22 -16.44 14.32
N LEU A 303 5.66 -17.62 14.01
CA LEU A 303 5.97 -18.33 12.76
C LEU A 303 5.43 -17.57 11.54
N GLU A 304 4.25 -16.98 11.65
CA GLU A 304 3.67 -16.14 10.60
C GLU A 304 4.38 -14.78 10.46
N GLU A 305 4.70 -14.09 11.57
CA GLU A 305 5.51 -12.85 11.55
C GLU A 305 6.87 -13.06 10.86
N LYS A 306 7.48 -14.24 11.07
CA LYS A 306 8.80 -14.60 10.51
C LYS A 306 8.73 -15.26 9.13
N LEU A 307 7.53 -15.43 8.56
CA LEU A 307 7.29 -16.08 7.25
C LEU A 307 7.82 -17.53 7.17
N LEU A 308 7.66 -18.29 8.26
CA LEU A 308 8.15 -19.66 8.45
C LEU A 308 7.05 -20.70 8.66
N ALA A 309 5.76 -20.31 8.57
CA ALA A 309 4.63 -21.20 8.77
C ALA A 309 4.57 -22.31 7.69
N PRO A 310 3.82 -23.41 7.91
CA PRO A 310 3.67 -24.47 6.91
C PRO A 310 3.16 -23.98 5.54
N ARG A 311 2.30 -22.95 5.55
CA ARG A 311 1.83 -22.25 4.33
C ARG A 311 2.99 -21.58 3.59
N ASP A 312 3.90 -20.91 4.32
CA ASP A 312 5.02 -20.18 3.73
C ASP A 312 6.03 -21.12 3.08
N LYS A 313 6.29 -22.29 3.69
CA LYS A 313 7.14 -23.32 3.10
C LYS A 313 6.55 -23.86 1.79
N ARG A 314 5.23 -24.02 1.70
CA ARG A 314 4.56 -24.36 0.43
C ARG A 314 4.77 -23.24 -0.60
N ILE A 315 4.61 -21.98 -0.22
CA ILE A 315 4.83 -20.82 -1.11
C ILE A 315 6.28 -20.74 -1.62
N GLN A 316 7.26 -21.07 -0.77
CA GLN A 316 8.67 -21.15 -1.15
C GLN A 316 8.90 -22.22 -2.24
N LEU A 317 8.33 -23.41 -2.06
CA LEU A 317 8.55 -24.59 -2.91
C LEU A 317 7.70 -24.65 -4.19
N GLU A 318 6.49 -24.09 -4.19
CA GLU A 318 5.59 -24.15 -5.35
C GLU A 318 6.10 -23.26 -6.50
N ASP A 319 6.21 -23.81 -7.72
CA ASP A 319 6.72 -23.11 -8.91
C ASP A 319 5.67 -22.17 -9.54
N LYS A 320 5.31 -21.14 -8.77
CA LYS A 320 4.48 -20.01 -9.20
C LYS A 320 5.05 -18.73 -8.61
N PRO A 321 4.98 -17.58 -9.30
CA PRO A 321 5.38 -16.29 -8.74
C PRO A 321 4.76 -16.05 -7.36
N GLU A 322 5.56 -15.62 -6.37
CA GLU A 322 5.07 -15.52 -4.97
C GLU A 322 3.85 -14.58 -4.87
N ARG A 323 3.82 -13.49 -5.63
CA ARG A 323 2.68 -12.55 -5.69
C ARG A 323 1.40 -13.19 -6.22
N PHE A 324 1.48 -14.15 -7.15
CA PHE A 324 0.31 -14.86 -7.68
C PHE A 324 -0.30 -15.82 -6.65
N GLN A 325 0.52 -16.33 -5.72
CA GLN A 325 0.08 -17.18 -4.60
C GLN A 325 -0.50 -16.40 -3.41
N LEU A 326 -0.27 -15.08 -3.36
CA LEU A 326 -0.70 -14.19 -2.27
C LEU A 326 -1.97 -13.37 -2.60
N ARG A 327 -2.48 -13.46 -3.83
CA ARG A 327 -3.76 -12.85 -4.25
C ARG A 327 -4.95 -13.33 -3.39
N ARG A 328 -5.98 -12.49 -3.25
CA ARG A 328 -7.26 -12.89 -2.62
C ARG A 328 -7.99 -13.93 -3.48
N VAL A 329 -7.87 -13.84 -4.81
CA VAL A 329 -8.33 -14.87 -5.76
C VAL A 329 -7.14 -15.43 -6.55
N ALA A 330 -6.88 -16.72 -6.36
CA ALA A 330 -5.80 -17.43 -7.06
C ALA A 330 -5.91 -17.31 -8.59
N VAL A 331 -4.76 -17.25 -9.25
CA VAL A 331 -4.66 -17.31 -10.71
C VAL A 331 -5.00 -18.74 -11.16
N ILE A 332 -5.88 -18.85 -12.16
CA ILE A 332 -6.34 -20.11 -12.75
C ILE A 332 -6.29 -19.95 -14.28
N GLU A 333 -5.82 -20.99 -14.97
CA GLU A 333 -5.82 -21.08 -16.44
C GLU A 333 -7.21 -20.80 -17.04
N ALA A 334 -7.24 -20.33 -18.28
CA ALA A 334 -8.46 -19.94 -18.99
C ALA A 334 -8.42 -20.34 -20.47
N ASP A 335 -9.58 -20.70 -21.02
CA ASP A 335 -9.74 -20.89 -22.46
C ASP A 335 -9.80 -19.55 -23.22
N GLU A 336 -9.58 -19.59 -24.54
CA GLU A 336 -9.54 -18.38 -25.38
C GLU A 336 -10.84 -17.56 -25.32
N HIS A 337 -11.98 -18.20 -25.10
CA HIS A 337 -13.29 -17.56 -25.05
C HIS A 337 -13.55 -16.87 -23.70
N GLU A 338 -13.08 -17.44 -22.58
CA GLU A 338 -13.05 -16.73 -21.30
C GLU A 338 -12.15 -15.49 -21.40
N LEU A 339 -10.95 -15.61 -21.98
CA LEU A 339 -10.02 -14.48 -22.18
C LEU A 339 -10.60 -13.39 -23.10
N GLU A 340 -11.34 -13.75 -24.16
CA GLU A 340 -11.98 -12.80 -25.08
C GLU A 340 -13.16 -12.06 -24.42
N LEU A 341 -13.89 -12.69 -23.50
CA LEU A 341 -14.93 -12.04 -22.70
C LEU A 341 -14.31 -11.15 -21.61
N GLU A 342 -13.29 -11.64 -20.93
CA GLU A 342 -12.56 -10.93 -19.87
C GLU A 342 -11.88 -9.67 -20.42
N SER A 343 -11.17 -9.75 -21.55
CA SER A 343 -10.43 -8.59 -22.09
C SER A 343 -11.34 -7.44 -22.49
N LYS A 344 -12.51 -7.74 -23.06
CA LYS A 344 -13.56 -6.77 -23.38
C LYS A 344 -14.18 -6.17 -22.13
N TRP A 345 -14.40 -6.99 -21.10
CA TRP A 345 -14.91 -6.53 -19.81
C TRP A 345 -13.90 -5.62 -19.09
N ILE A 346 -12.63 -6.01 -19.01
CA ILE A 346 -11.56 -5.17 -18.44
C ILE A 346 -11.44 -3.85 -19.23
N TYR A 347 -11.46 -3.89 -20.56
CA TYR A 347 -11.46 -2.66 -21.37
C TYR A 347 -12.65 -1.75 -21.01
N GLN A 348 -13.87 -2.29 -21.04
CA GLN A 348 -15.09 -1.52 -20.75
C GLN A 348 -15.08 -0.96 -19.32
N TYR A 349 -14.79 -1.78 -18.31
CA TYR A 349 -14.98 -1.41 -16.90
C TYR A 349 -13.77 -0.72 -16.26
N ALA A 350 -12.54 -0.95 -16.75
CA ALA A 350 -11.32 -0.33 -16.24
C ALA A 350 -10.78 0.83 -17.09
N PHE A 351 -11.11 0.90 -18.40
CA PHE A 351 -10.52 1.84 -19.35
C PHE A 351 -11.50 2.72 -20.16
N ASP A 352 -12.81 2.49 -20.08
CA ASP A 352 -13.84 3.32 -20.73
C ASP A 352 -14.90 3.86 -19.74
N ASN A 353 -15.10 3.18 -18.59
CA ASN A 353 -16.18 3.49 -17.67
C ASN A 353 -15.99 4.81 -16.90
N ALA A 354 -17.10 5.53 -16.69
CA ALA A 354 -17.10 6.77 -15.94
C ALA A 354 -17.16 6.54 -14.42
N THR A 355 -16.25 7.17 -13.68
CA THR A 355 -16.35 7.37 -12.23
C THR A 355 -17.53 8.28 -11.87
N LEU A 356 -18.02 8.18 -10.63
CA LEU A 356 -19.06 9.06 -10.10
C LEU A 356 -18.53 10.48 -9.88
N SER A 357 -17.27 10.59 -9.46
CA SER A 357 -16.50 11.83 -9.31
C SER A 357 -15.57 12.08 -10.51
N ILE A 358 -14.97 13.26 -10.63
CA ILE A 358 -13.89 13.52 -11.59
C ILE A 358 -12.59 12.94 -11.04
N GLN A 359 -12.00 12.02 -11.79
CA GLN A 359 -10.70 11.39 -11.55
C GLN A 359 -9.85 11.50 -12.83
N GLU A 360 -8.52 11.55 -12.69
CA GLU A 360 -7.61 11.88 -13.80
C GLU A 360 -7.48 10.79 -14.88
N GLU A 361 -7.73 9.52 -14.57
CA GLU A 361 -7.41 8.37 -15.45
C GLU A 361 -8.50 7.28 -15.49
N CYS A 362 -9.66 7.60 -16.08
CA CYS A 362 -10.59 6.57 -16.55
C CYS A 362 -10.04 5.75 -17.73
N CYS A 363 -9.07 6.27 -18.50
CA CYS A 363 -8.61 5.68 -19.76
C CYS A 363 -7.15 5.15 -19.72
N LEU A 364 -6.72 4.54 -20.83
CA LEU A 364 -5.35 4.04 -21.03
C LEU A 364 -4.29 5.16 -20.94
N THR A 365 -3.13 4.85 -20.38
CA THR A 365 -2.03 5.80 -20.18
C THR A 365 -1.57 6.49 -21.47
N LEU A 366 -1.63 5.80 -22.62
CA LEU A 366 -1.34 6.40 -23.93
C LEU A 366 -2.43 7.39 -24.38
N LEU A 367 -3.71 7.08 -24.16
CA LEU A 367 -4.85 7.91 -24.55
C LEU A 367 -4.92 9.23 -23.74
N ALA A 368 -4.40 9.22 -22.51
CA ALA A 368 -4.31 10.39 -21.65
C ALA A 368 -3.28 11.44 -22.13
N ARG A 369 -2.37 11.08 -23.06
CA ARG A 369 -1.37 12.02 -23.60
C ARG A 369 -2.02 13.02 -24.56
N ALA A 370 -2.03 14.30 -24.15
CA ALA A 370 -2.69 15.39 -24.88
C ALA A 370 -2.21 15.58 -26.33
N ASP A 371 -0.94 15.25 -26.61
CA ASP A 371 -0.30 15.48 -27.91
C ASP A 371 -0.72 14.48 -29.02
N GLN A 372 -1.45 13.42 -28.69
CA GLN A 372 -1.93 12.47 -29.70
C GLN A 372 -3.10 13.02 -30.54
N GLY A 373 -3.15 12.62 -31.81
CA GLY A 373 -4.27 12.92 -32.70
C GLY A 373 -5.47 11.97 -32.52
N ASP A 374 -6.66 12.40 -32.96
CA ASP A 374 -7.90 11.61 -32.77
C ASP A 374 -7.95 10.29 -33.55
N GLU A 375 -7.14 10.15 -34.61
CA GLU A 375 -7.00 8.89 -35.34
C GLU A 375 -6.16 7.87 -34.56
N GLU A 376 -5.10 8.33 -33.87
CA GLU A 376 -4.27 7.53 -32.98
C GLU A 376 -5.10 6.95 -31.82
N ARG A 377 -5.87 7.83 -31.16
CA ARG A 377 -6.78 7.44 -30.06
C ARG A 377 -7.80 6.38 -30.49
N ARG A 378 -8.33 6.46 -31.71
CA ARG A 378 -9.26 5.44 -32.26
C ARG A 378 -8.57 4.13 -32.62
N ARG A 379 -7.30 4.15 -33.03
CA ARG A 379 -6.55 2.91 -33.30
C ARG A 379 -6.29 2.15 -32.00
N VAL A 380 -5.70 2.83 -31.01
CA VAL A 380 -5.42 2.26 -29.67
C VAL A 380 -6.70 1.73 -29.01
N ALA A 381 -7.79 2.50 -29.01
CA ALA A 381 -9.08 2.05 -28.46
C ALA A 381 -9.68 0.81 -29.16
N LYS A 382 -9.31 0.54 -30.42
CA LYS A 382 -9.77 -0.64 -31.17
C LYS A 382 -8.86 -1.86 -30.96
N GLU A 383 -7.56 -1.64 -30.80
CA GLU A 383 -6.55 -2.69 -30.64
C GLU A 383 -6.41 -3.16 -29.17
N ALA A 384 -6.74 -2.29 -28.20
CA ALA A 384 -6.57 -2.56 -26.78
C ALA A 384 -7.23 -3.86 -26.26
N PRO A 385 -8.46 -4.26 -26.64
CA PRO A 385 -9.05 -5.51 -26.14
C PRO A 385 -8.26 -6.76 -26.55
N GLU A 386 -7.65 -6.79 -27.73
CA GLU A 386 -6.78 -7.91 -28.14
C GLU A 386 -5.44 -7.87 -27.39
N LYS A 387 -4.90 -6.66 -27.19
CA LYS A 387 -3.67 -6.46 -26.40
C LYS A 387 -3.85 -6.82 -24.92
N ILE A 388 -5.05 -6.64 -24.36
CA ILE A 388 -5.42 -7.11 -23.03
C ILE A 388 -5.59 -8.64 -23.01
N LYS A 389 -6.19 -9.25 -24.04
CA LYS A 389 -6.30 -10.71 -24.18
C LYS A 389 -4.93 -11.40 -24.16
N GLU A 390 -3.95 -10.88 -24.91
CA GLU A 390 -2.56 -11.36 -24.87
C GLU A 390 -1.92 -11.20 -23.47
N ALA A 391 -2.10 -10.03 -22.83
CA ALA A 391 -1.60 -9.83 -21.47
C ALA A 391 -2.20 -10.81 -20.44
N LEU A 392 -3.50 -11.10 -20.54
CA LEU A 392 -4.18 -12.10 -19.71
C LEU A 392 -3.69 -13.52 -20.00
N ASN A 393 -3.43 -13.87 -21.26
CA ASN A 393 -2.84 -15.17 -21.64
C ASN A 393 -1.46 -15.36 -20.99
N PHE A 394 -0.61 -14.33 -20.98
CA PHE A 394 0.68 -14.38 -20.28
C PHE A 394 0.52 -14.52 -18.75
N ILE A 395 -0.44 -13.80 -18.14
CA ILE A 395 -0.67 -13.85 -16.69
C ILE A 395 -1.30 -15.18 -16.24
N ARG A 396 -2.38 -15.63 -16.89
CA ARG A 396 -3.20 -16.76 -16.45
C ARG A 396 -2.67 -18.12 -16.90
N ASN A 397 -2.16 -18.22 -18.13
CA ASN A 397 -1.78 -19.50 -18.74
C ASN A 397 -0.26 -19.74 -18.76
N GLN A 398 0.56 -18.68 -18.88
CA GLN A 398 2.03 -18.80 -18.87
C GLN A 398 2.66 -18.41 -17.52
N LEU A 399 1.86 -17.88 -16.59
CA LEU A 399 2.25 -17.44 -15.25
C LEU A 399 3.38 -16.40 -15.23
N PHE A 400 3.40 -15.50 -16.21
CA PHE A 400 4.33 -14.37 -16.26
C PHE A 400 3.76 -13.14 -15.55
N GLU A 401 4.57 -12.49 -14.71
CA GLU A 401 4.20 -11.24 -14.06
C GLU A 401 4.36 -10.02 -14.99
N VAL A 402 3.72 -8.91 -14.59
CA VAL A 402 3.73 -7.63 -15.30
C VAL A 402 5.14 -7.14 -15.70
N PRO A 403 6.21 -7.23 -14.87
CA PRO A 403 7.55 -6.83 -15.30
C PRO A 403 8.10 -7.70 -16.42
N PHE A 404 7.95 -9.03 -16.36
CA PHE A 404 8.42 -9.91 -17.44
C PHE A 404 7.69 -9.59 -18.76
N ILE A 405 6.37 -9.38 -18.71
CA ILE A 405 5.58 -8.99 -19.88
C ILE A 405 6.03 -7.63 -20.43
N ALA A 406 6.24 -6.63 -19.57
CA ALA A 406 6.63 -5.27 -19.95
C ALA A 406 8.08 -5.16 -20.48
N PHE A 407 8.97 -6.10 -20.14
CA PHE A 407 10.36 -6.09 -20.62
C PHE A 407 10.62 -7.07 -21.77
N TYR A 408 10.03 -8.29 -21.74
CA TYR A 408 10.36 -9.38 -22.67
C TYR A 408 9.19 -9.82 -23.58
N ARG A 409 8.01 -9.21 -23.48
CA ARG A 409 6.86 -9.45 -24.39
C ARG A 409 6.32 -8.14 -24.99
N LYS A 410 7.18 -7.11 -25.12
CA LYS A 410 6.81 -5.76 -25.58
C LYS A 410 6.03 -5.73 -26.89
N GLU A 411 6.41 -6.53 -27.89
CA GLU A 411 5.75 -6.55 -29.21
C GLU A 411 4.26 -6.92 -29.11
N TYR A 412 3.91 -7.71 -28.09
CA TYR A 412 2.55 -8.16 -27.84
C TYR A 412 1.70 -7.11 -27.13
N VAL A 413 2.27 -6.09 -26.45
CA VAL A 413 1.51 -5.17 -25.57
C VAL A 413 1.77 -3.66 -25.77
N GLU A 414 2.99 -3.24 -26.08
CA GLU A 414 3.46 -1.84 -25.97
C GLU A 414 2.68 -0.86 -26.86
N SER A 415 2.13 -1.34 -27.99
CA SER A 415 1.32 -0.52 -28.91
C SER A 415 0.03 0.04 -28.29
N CYS A 416 -0.40 -0.46 -27.12
CA CYS A 416 -1.60 -0.01 -26.41
C CYS A 416 -1.44 0.08 -24.89
N LEU A 417 -0.57 -0.73 -24.27
CA LEU A 417 -0.47 -0.90 -22.82
C LEU A 417 0.93 -0.52 -22.31
N VAL A 418 0.99 0.36 -21.30
CA VAL A 418 2.18 0.67 -20.51
C VAL A 418 2.20 -0.21 -19.25
N ILE A 419 3.32 -0.33 -18.54
CA ILE A 419 3.46 -1.16 -17.33
C ILE A 419 2.37 -0.88 -16.25
N ASN A 420 1.93 0.37 -16.13
CA ASN A 420 0.83 0.74 -15.22
C ASN A 420 -0.55 0.30 -15.74
N ASP A 421 -0.77 0.27 -17.06
CA ASP A 421 -1.98 -0.31 -17.65
C ASP A 421 -1.99 -1.84 -17.46
N LEU A 422 -0.84 -2.51 -17.55
CA LEU A 422 -0.69 -3.94 -17.28
C LEU A 422 -0.97 -4.29 -15.81
N TRP A 423 -0.50 -3.48 -14.84
CA TRP A 423 -0.91 -3.62 -13.44
C TRP A 423 -2.42 -3.40 -13.24
N LYS A 424 -3.04 -2.47 -13.99
CA LYS A 424 -4.50 -2.31 -14.00
C LYS A 424 -5.20 -3.56 -14.54
N VAL A 425 -4.70 -4.18 -15.62
CA VAL A 425 -5.22 -5.47 -16.13
C VAL A 425 -5.13 -6.55 -15.05
N TYR A 426 -3.98 -6.73 -14.42
CA TYR A 426 -3.78 -7.72 -13.33
C TYR A 426 -4.74 -7.52 -12.13
N GLN A 427 -5.00 -6.27 -11.73
CA GLN A 427 -5.95 -5.96 -10.65
C GLN A 427 -7.42 -6.15 -11.05
N TRP A 428 -7.75 -6.06 -12.34
CA TRP A 428 -9.12 -6.23 -12.85
C TRP A 428 -9.42 -7.67 -13.27
N ASP A 429 -8.42 -8.45 -13.64
CA ASP A 429 -8.45 -9.93 -13.71
C ASP A 429 -8.91 -10.54 -12.37
N GLU A 430 -8.37 -10.07 -11.24
CA GLU A 430 -8.80 -10.54 -9.92
C GLU A 430 -10.28 -10.21 -9.65
N LYS A 431 -10.75 -9.03 -10.09
CA LYS A 431 -12.15 -8.60 -9.98
C LYS A 431 -13.09 -9.40 -10.89
N TRP A 432 -12.66 -9.75 -12.10
CA TRP A 432 -13.38 -10.63 -13.01
C TRP A 432 -13.49 -12.04 -12.44
N CYS A 433 -12.37 -12.65 -12.04
CA CYS A 433 -12.34 -13.97 -11.42
C CYS A 433 -13.24 -14.04 -10.18
N HIS A 434 -13.20 -13.02 -9.31
CA HIS A 434 -14.10 -12.90 -8.16
C HIS A 434 -15.59 -12.83 -8.57
N LEU A 435 -15.92 -12.04 -9.58
CA LEU A 435 -17.30 -11.91 -10.10
C LEU A 435 -17.80 -13.24 -10.69
N GLN A 436 -16.99 -13.92 -11.50
CA GLN A 436 -17.35 -15.21 -12.10
C GLN A 436 -17.49 -16.32 -11.05
N GLN A 437 -16.64 -16.34 -10.02
CA GLN A 437 -16.81 -17.25 -8.89
C GLN A 437 -18.11 -16.97 -8.10
N ARG A 438 -18.47 -15.71 -7.84
CA ARG A 438 -19.76 -15.38 -7.17
C ARG A 438 -20.96 -15.75 -8.05
N LYS A 439 -20.91 -15.53 -9.38
CA LYS A 439 -21.92 -16.01 -10.34
C LYS A 439 -22.08 -17.53 -10.27
N LYS A 440 -20.98 -18.28 -10.32
CA LYS A 440 -20.99 -19.75 -10.24
C LYS A 440 -21.65 -20.24 -8.94
N ARG A 441 -21.28 -19.66 -7.79
CA ARG A 441 -21.89 -19.98 -6.48
C ARG A 441 -23.40 -19.69 -6.44
N LEU A 442 -23.85 -18.58 -7.03
CA LEU A 442 -25.28 -18.24 -7.09
C LEU A 442 -26.07 -19.17 -8.04
N LEU A 443 -25.51 -19.52 -9.20
CA LEU A 443 -26.11 -20.48 -10.14
C LEU A 443 -26.19 -21.89 -9.55
N GLU A 444 -25.19 -22.30 -8.76
CA GLU A 444 -25.17 -23.57 -8.05
C GLU A 444 -26.24 -23.63 -6.93
N LEU A 445 -26.39 -22.54 -6.17
CA LEU A 445 -27.47 -22.39 -5.18
C LEU A 445 -28.86 -22.40 -5.83
N MET A 446 -29.04 -21.74 -6.99
CA MET A 446 -30.29 -21.79 -7.76
C MET A 446 -30.63 -23.20 -8.26
N LYS A 447 -29.63 -23.99 -8.67
CA LYS A 447 -29.82 -25.39 -9.10
C LYS A 447 -30.17 -26.32 -7.94
N ARG A 448 -29.51 -26.16 -6.78
CA ARG A 448 -29.85 -26.89 -5.54
C ARG A 448 -31.30 -26.62 -5.11
N MET A 449 -31.71 -25.34 -5.12
CA MET A 449 -33.09 -24.93 -4.85
C MET A 449 -34.08 -25.55 -5.84
N LEU A 450 -33.75 -25.56 -7.14
CA LEU A 450 -34.61 -26.20 -8.15
C LEU A 450 -34.77 -27.71 -7.92
N ASN A 451 -33.68 -28.43 -7.59
CA ASN A 451 -33.76 -29.87 -7.29
C ASN A 451 -34.65 -30.14 -6.07
N TYR A 452 -34.47 -29.40 -4.97
CA TYR A 452 -35.34 -29.48 -3.78
C TYR A 452 -36.81 -29.19 -4.13
N GLN A 453 -37.08 -28.19 -4.97
CA GLN A 453 -38.44 -27.89 -5.45
C GLN A 453 -39.03 -28.98 -6.36
N MET A 454 -38.21 -29.81 -7.02
CA MET A 454 -38.67 -30.91 -7.87
C MET A 454 -38.88 -32.23 -7.10
N GLU A 455 -38.16 -32.45 -6.00
CA GLU A 455 -38.26 -33.68 -5.19
C GLU A 455 -39.22 -33.55 -3.98
N ASN A 456 -39.56 -32.32 -3.57
CA ASN A 456 -40.45 -32.08 -2.42
C ASN A 456 -41.82 -31.51 -2.85
N ASP A 457 -42.83 -32.37 -2.98
CA ASP A 457 -44.24 -32.00 -3.24
C ASP A 457 -44.77 -30.92 -2.26
N GLY A 458 -44.19 -30.77 -1.08
CA GLY A 458 -44.55 -29.73 -0.10
C GLY A 458 -44.23 -28.29 -0.53
N ALA A 459 -43.44 -28.09 -1.60
CA ALA A 459 -43.10 -26.76 -2.13
C ALA A 459 -44.22 -26.13 -3.01
N SER A 460 -45.35 -26.82 -3.19
CA SER A 460 -46.40 -26.55 -4.19
C SER A 460 -47.13 -25.19 -4.13
N GLY A 461 -46.75 -24.28 -3.24
CA GLY A 461 -47.30 -22.93 -3.13
C GLY A 461 -46.35 -21.80 -3.56
N LEU A 462 -45.08 -22.07 -3.82
CA LEU A 462 -44.08 -21.04 -4.14
C LEU A 462 -43.75 -20.97 -5.64
N ARG A 463 -43.18 -19.84 -6.06
CA ARG A 463 -42.58 -19.67 -7.39
C ARG A 463 -41.46 -20.72 -7.58
N VAL A 464 -41.44 -21.38 -8.73
CA VAL A 464 -40.36 -22.31 -9.11
C VAL A 464 -39.20 -21.53 -9.74
N VAL A 465 -37.95 -21.90 -9.45
CA VAL A 465 -36.75 -21.35 -10.11
C VAL A 465 -36.82 -21.60 -11.62
N THR A 466 -36.74 -20.55 -12.44
CA THR A 466 -36.87 -20.67 -13.90
C THR A 466 -35.51 -20.57 -14.61
N GLU A 467 -35.44 -21.06 -15.85
CA GLU A 467 -34.30 -20.81 -16.74
C GLU A 467 -34.04 -19.30 -16.94
N GLN A 468 -35.08 -18.46 -16.86
CA GLN A 468 -34.92 -17.01 -16.94
C GLN A 468 -34.11 -16.47 -15.75
N ASP A 469 -34.36 -16.94 -14.52
CA ASP A 469 -33.60 -16.50 -13.33
C ASP A 469 -32.11 -16.84 -13.47
N MET A 470 -31.79 -18.01 -14.04
CA MET A 470 -30.40 -18.40 -14.30
C MET A 470 -29.76 -17.56 -15.41
N ASN A 471 -30.51 -17.27 -16.50
CA ASN A 471 -30.05 -16.39 -17.58
C ASN A 471 -29.83 -14.94 -17.10
N GLU A 472 -30.60 -14.46 -16.12
CA GLU A 472 -30.36 -13.15 -15.48
C GLU A 472 -28.98 -13.11 -14.78
N VAL A 473 -28.58 -14.17 -14.04
CA VAL A 473 -27.23 -14.25 -13.43
C VAL A 473 -26.11 -14.26 -14.48
N HIS A 474 -26.30 -14.94 -15.61
CA HIS A 474 -25.33 -14.96 -16.70
C HIS A 474 -25.14 -13.57 -17.34
N GLY A 475 -26.23 -12.79 -17.49
CA GLY A 475 -26.21 -11.47 -18.11
C GLY A 475 -25.49 -10.38 -17.32
N VAL A 476 -25.48 -10.48 -15.98
CA VAL A 476 -24.85 -9.50 -15.06
C VAL A 476 -23.37 -9.25 -15.39
N GLN A 477 -22.93 -7.98 -15.36
CA GLN A 477 -21.53 -7.59 -15.59
C GLN A 477 -20.89 -6.81 -14.43
N THR A 478 -21.57 -6.65 -13.29
CA THR A 478 -21.06 -5.91 -12.11
C THR A 478 -21.40 -6.63 -10.81
N VAL A 479 -20.62 -6.36 -9.75
CA VAL A 479 -20.95 -6.84 -8.39
C VAL A 479 -22.28 -6.23 -7.91
N GLU A 480 -22.52 -4.94 -8.20
CA GLU A 480 -23.80 -4.25 -7.97
C GLU A 480 -25.00 -5.03 -8.55
N GLY A 481 -24.91 -5.42 -9.83
CA GLY A 481 -25.95 -6.20 -10.49
C GLY A 481 -26.07 -7.65 -9.98
N LEU A 482 -24.99 -8.24 -9.49
CA LEU A 482 -25.03 -9.59 -8.92
C LEU A 482 -25.70 -9.59 -7.54
N MET A 483 -25.46 -8.55 -6.74
CA MET A 483 -26.19 -8.29 -5.49
C MET A 483 -27.68 -8.08 -5.77
N ASP A 484 -28.04 -7.35 -6.84
CA ASP A 484 -29.45 -7.17 -7.23
C ASP A 484 -30.15 -8.51 -7.56
N VAL A 485 -29.53 -9.38 -8.38
CA VAL A 485 -30.10 -10.70 -8.70
C VAL A 485 -30.10 -11.62 -7.48
N SER A 486 -29.07 -11.55 -6.63
CA SER A 486 -29.04 -12.29 -5.36
C SER A 486 -30.16 -11.84 -4.40
N ALA A 487 -30.48 -10.54 -4.36
CA ALA A 487 -31.58 -10.01 -3.55
C ALA A 487 -32.97 -10.39 -4.12
N LYS A 488 -33.11 -10.54 -5.45
CA LYS A 488 -34.30 -11.16 -6.08
C LYS A 488 -34.43 -12.64 -5.68
N PHE A 489 -33.34 -13.40 -5.66
CA PHE A 489 -33.34 -14.77 -5.18
C PHE A 489 -33.71 -14.87 -3.69
N GLN A 490 -33.10 -14.06 -2.82
CA GLN A 490 -33.41 -14.02 -1.39
C GLN A 490 -34.89 -13.68 -1.11
N LEU A 491 -35.50 -12.76 -1.87
CA LEU A 491 -36.91 -12.39 -1.70
C LEU A 491 -37.87 -13.57 -1.93
N TYR A 492 -37.63 -14.39 -2.96
CA TYR A 492 -38.54 -15.48 -3.33
C TYR A 492 -38.20 -16.83 -2.68
N TYR A 493 -36.93 -17.09 -2.37
CA TYR A 493 -36.45 -18.42 -1.96
C TYR A 493 -35.75 -18.43 -0.59
N GLY A 494 -35.44 -17.28 0.01
CA GLY A 494 -34.60 -17.18 1.22
C GLY A 494 -35.13 -17.97 2.43
N HIS A 495 -36.45 -18.06 2.59
CA HIS A 495 -37.10 -18.86 3.64
C HIS A 495 -36.97 -20.38 3.43
N GLU A 496 -36.80 -20.83 2.19
CA GLU A 496 -36.63 -22.25 1.87
C GLU A 496 -35.16 -22.69 1.85
N VAL A 497 -34.19 -21.77 1.78
CA VAL A 497 -32.75 -22.11 1.78
C VAL A 497 -32.33 -22.94 3.01
N PRO A 498 -32.75 -22.63 4.26
CA PRO A 498 -32.44 -23.49 5.41
C PRO A 498 -33.04 -24.89 5.26
N LYS A 499 -34.33 -25.00 4.89
CA LYS A 499 -35.02 -26.28 4.69
C LYS A 499 -34.40 -27.13 3.57
N MET A 500 -33.91 -26.48 2.51
CA MET A 500 -33.16 -27.13 1.43
C MET A 500 -31.85 -27.70 1.97
N ILE A 501 -31.12 -26.98 2.83
CA ILE A 501 -29.89 -27.47 3.48
C ILE A 501 -30.20 -28.62 4.46
N ASP A 502 -31.27 -28.51 5.26
CA ASP A 502 -31.73 -29.58 6.15
C ASP A 502 -32.13 -30.85 5.37
N TRP A 503 -32.80 -30.67 4.22
CA TRP A 503 -33.17 -31.75 3.31
C TRP A 503 -31.96 -32.39 2.65
N GLU A 504 -31.02 -31.61 2.09
CA GLU A 504 -29.75 -32.11 1.54
C GLU A 504 -28.98 -32.89 2.61
N THR A 505 -28.91 -32.37 3.83
CA THR A 505 -28.26 -33.04 4.97
C THR A 505 -28.98 -34.34 5.33
N THR A 506 -30.32 -34.38 5.28
CA THR A 506 -31.12 -35.60 5.52
C THR A 506 -30.90 -36.65 4.44
N GLN A 507 -30.71 -36.26 3.17
CA GLN A 507 -30.32 -37.18 2.10
C GLN A 507 -28.89 -37.70 2.31
N ILE A 508 -27.94 -36.83 2.67
CA ILE A 508 -26.52 -37.18 2.91
C ILE A 508 -26.36 -38.06 4.16
N MET A 509 -27.25 -37.98 5.15
CA MET A 509 -27.25 -38.87 6.33
C MET A 509 -27.44 -40.37 5.99
N HIS A 510 -27.68 -40.73 4.72
CA HIS A 510 -27.63 -42.10 4.23
C HIS A 510 -26.26 -42.57 3.70
N GLU A 511 -25.26 -41.69 3.50
CA GLU A 511 -23.90 -42.02 3.02
C GLU A 511 -22.79 -41.26 3.78
N ASP A 512 -22.14 -41.98 4.71
CA ASP A 512 -20.88 -41.71 5.46
C ASP A 512 -20.55 -40.30 6.04
N ASP A 513 -20.33 -40.29 7.36
CA ASP A 513 -20.37 -39.13 8.26
C ASP A 513 -19.05 -38.31 8.34
N HIS A 514 -18.41 -38.01 7.20
CA HIS A 514 -17.08 -37.34 7.18
C HIS A 514 -16.95 -36.03 6.37
N GLU A 515 -17.87 -35.67 5.48
CA GLU A 515 -17.84 -34.37 4.75
C GLU A 515 -18.62 -33.24 5.47
N ARG A 516 -18.92 -33.42 6.76
CA ARG A 516 -19.97 -32.69 7.48
C ARG A 516 -19.62 -31.22 7.79
N GLU A 517 -18.42 -30.96 8.30
CA GLU A 517 -18.03 -29.65 8.84
C GLU A 517 -17.70 -28.59 7.76
N GLU A 518 -17.27 -29.01 6.56
CA GLU A 518 -16.98 -28.08 5.44
C GLU A 518 -18.23 -27.55 4.72
N LYS A 519 -19.39 -28.20 4.87
CA LYS A 519 -20.62 -27.85 4.14
C LYS A 519 -21.53 -26.89 4.92
N GLU A 520 -21.71 -27.11 6.22
CA GLU A 520 -22.55 -26.24 7.08
C GLU A 520 -22.03 -24.79 7.12
N THR A 521 -20.70 -24.61 7.09
CA THR A 521 -20.04 -23.30 7.24
C THR A 521 -20.11 -22.40 6.01
N ARG A 522 -20.43 -22.93 4.81
CA ARG A 522 -20.35 -22.16 3.54
C ARG A 522 -21.64 -21.46 3.10
N PHE A 523 -22.79 -21.76 3.70
CA PHE A 523 -24.11 -21.30 3.20
C PHE A 523 -25.11 -20.90 4.31
N ARG A 524 -24.65 -20.52 5.50
CA ARG A 524 -25.51 -20.22 6.65
C ARG A 524 -26.19 -18.85 6.53
N ALA A 525 -27.35 -18.80 5.86
CA ALA A 525 -28.13 -17.57 5.70
C ALA A 525 -28.87 -17.19 7.00
N ALA A 526 -28.68 -15.94 7.46
CA ALA A 526 -29.39 -15.40 8.61
C ALA A 526 -30.91 -15.32 8.35
N THR A 527 -31.66 -16.24 8.95
CA THR A 527 -33.09 -16.44 8.65
C THR A 527 -33.96 -15.52 9.49
N ARG A 528 -34.24 -14.31 8.97
CA ARG A 528 -35.09 -13.30 9.62
C ARG A 528 -36.48 -13.32 8.99
N THR A 529 -37.54 -13.37 9.81
CA THR A 529 -38.94 -13.24 9.37
C THR A 529 -39.26 -11.78 9.01
N ASP A 530 -38.83 -11.38 7.82
CA ASP A 530 -39.16 -10.10 7.19
C ASP A 530 -40.69 -9.90 7.11
N LYS A 531 -41.16 -8.67 7.32
CA LYS A 531 -42.55 -8.25 7.16
C LYS A 531 -43.17 -8.68 5.82
N TYR A 532 -42.36 -8.76 4.76
CA TYR A 532 -42.74 -9.37 3.50
C TYR A 532 -43.25 -10.81 3.66
N MET A 533 -42.50 -11.67 4.36
CA MET A 533 -42.86 -13.08 4.56
C MET A 533 -44.13 -13.23 5.41
N LEU A 534 -44.36 -12.35 6.39
CA LEU A 534 -45.61 -12.31 7.15
C LEU A 534 -46.82 -12.06 6.23
N CYS A 535 -46.72 -11.11 5.29
CA CYS A 535 -47.77 -10.88 4.30
C CYS A 535 -48.00 -12.09 3.39
N ILE A 536 -46.93 -12.75 2.91
CA ILE A 536 -47.05 -13.96 2.06
C ILE A 536 -47.71 -15.11 2.82
N GLN A 537 -47.30 -15.38 4.07
CA GLN A 537 -47.87 -16.44 4.91
C GLN A 537 -49.35 -16.22 5.25
N ASN A 538 -49.83 -14.97 5.23
CA ASN A 538 -51.24 -14.62 5.42
C ASN A 538 -52.03 -14.48 4.09
N GLY A 539 -51.46 -14.83 2.94
CA GLY A 539 -52.16 -14.85 1.65
C GLY A 539 -52.40 -13.47 1.00
N ILE A 540 -51.62 -12.45 1.39
CA ILE A 540 -51.73 -11.09 0.83
C ILE A 540 -51.09 -10.98 -0.57
N ASP A 541 -50.32 -11.99 -0.99
CA ASP A 541 -49.80 -12.11 -2.36
C ASP A 541 -50.91 -12.15 -3.43
N ALA A 542 -52.02 -12.83 -3.14
CA ALA A 542 -53.21 -12.87 -4.00
C ALA A 542 -53.90 -11.50 -4.13
N MET A 543 -53.81 -10.65 -3.10
CA MET A 543 -54.25 -9.25 -3.16
C MET A 543 -53.25 -8.37 -3.92
N ALA A 544 -51.95 -8.57 -3.72
CA ALA A 544 -50.89 -7.88 -4.46
C ALA A 544 -50.99 -8.13 -5.98
N ALA A 545 -51.34 -9.36 -6.40
CA ALA A 545 -51.54 -9.70 -7.81
C ALA A 545 -52.60 -8.84 -8.52
N ARG A 546 -53.63 -8.36 -7.81
CA ARG A 546 -54.70 -7.51 -8.35
C ARG A 546 -54.23 -6.10 -8.75
N PHE A 547 -53.02 -5.68 -8.37
CA PHE A 547 -52.44 -4.41 -8.80
C PHE A 547 -52.20 -4.35 -10.33
N GLY A 548 -52.06 -5.49 -11.00
CA GLY A 548 -52.28 -5.60 -12.46
C GLY A 548 -51.07 -5.46 -13.40
N LEU A 549 -49.85 -5.39 -12.85
CA LEU A 549 -48.59 -5.63 -13.59
C LEU A 549 -47.67 -6.48 -12.71
N THR A 550 -46.83 -7.31 -13.34
CA THR A 550 -45.69 -7.94 -12.66
C THR A 550 -44.51 -6.96 -12.52
N PRO A 551 -43.57 -7.21 -11.58
CA PRO A 551 -42.37 -6.37 -11.43
C PRO A 551 -41.54 -6.25 -12.72
N GLN A 552 -41.43 -7.32 -13.52
CA GLN A 552 -40.73 -7.28 -14.80
C GLN A 552 -41.45 -6.36 -15.81
N GLN A 553 -42.78 -6.43 -15.91
CA GLN A 553 -43.54 -5.56 -16.83
C GLN A 553 -43.46 -4.09 -16.41
N PHE A 554 -43.46 -3.81 -15.10
CA PHE A 554 -43.19 -2.47 -14.57
C PHE A 554 -41.77 -2.00 -14.93
N ALA A 555 -40.75 -2.86 -14.81
CA ALA A 555 -39.38 -2.54 -15.20
C ALA A 555 -39.24 -2.24 -16.70
N GLU A 556 -39.92 -2.99 -17.56
CA GLU A 556 -39.97 -2.70 -19.00
C GLU A 556 -40.71 -1.39 -19.28
N ASN A 557 -41.78 -1.08 -18.55
CA ASN A 557 -42.49 0.20 -18.64
C ASN A 557 -41.66 1.42 -18.18
N LEU A 558 -40.65 1.25 -17.31
CA LEU A 558 -39.71 2.32 -16.92
C LEU A 558 -38.71 2.70 -18.03
N GLU A 559 -38.51 1.80 -19.00
CA GLU A 559 -37.74 2.01 -20.23
C GLU A 559 -38.64 2.66 -21.30
N TRP A 560 -39.71 1.97 -21.67
CA TRP A 560 -40.77 2.42 -22.56
C TRP A 560 -42.06 1.70 -22.21
N LYS A 561 -43.21 2.40 -22.13
CA LYS A 561 -44.50 1.78 -21.83
C LYS A 561 -44.89 0.74 -22.89
N ARG A 562 -44.66 -0.54 -22.58
CA ARG A 562 -44.90 -1.72 -23.43
C ARG A 562 -46.13 -2.52 -22.99
N HIS A 563 -46.46 -2.47 -21.70
CA HIS A 563 -47.52 -3.25 -21.08
C HIS A 563 -48.58 -2.33 -20.46
N ASP A 564 -49.84 -2.53 -20.83
CA ASP A 564 -50.97 -1.86 -20.17
C ASP A 564 -51.34 -2.58 -18.88
N VAL A 565 -51.82 -1.81 -17.89
CA VAL A 565 -52.15 -2.30 -16.55
C VAL A 565 -53.47 -3.07 -16.60
N ILE A 566 -53.45 -4.33 -16.16
CA ILE A 566 -54.65 -5.14 -15.97
C ILE A 566 -55.45 -4.53 -14.81
N GLN A 567 -56.77 -4.43 -14.97
CA GLN A 567 -57.62 -3.70 -14.03
C GLN A 567 -58.66 -4.62 -13.40
N ASP A 568 -58.72 -4.62 -12.07
CA ASP A 568 -59.80 -5.23 -11.31
C ASP A 568 -61.09 -4.40 -11.45
N GLU A 569 -62.24 -5.06 -11.52
CA GLU A 569 -63.56 -4.44 -11.55
C GLU A 569 -64.02 -4.00 -10.14
N GLU A 570 -63.44 -4.59 -9.09
CA GLU A 570 -63.74 -4.26 -7.69
C GLU A 570 -62.99 -3.02 -7.20
N GLU A 571 -63.60 -2.26 -6.28
CA GLU A 571 -62.90 -1.18 -5.57
C GLU A 571 -61.83 -1.75 -4.63
N PRO A 572 -60.65 -1.12 -4.48
CA PRO A 572 -59.52 -1.69 -3.73
C PRO A 572 -59.86 -2.15 -2.30
N LEU A 573 -60.67 -1.37 -1.57
CA LEU A 573 -61.11 -1.70 -0.21
C LEU A 573 -62.01 -2.95 -0.19
N LYS A 574 -62.91 -3.11 -1.17
CA LYS A 574 -63.80 -4.27 -1.30
C LYS A 574 -63.06 -5.54 -1.75
N ALA A 575 -62.02 -5.39 -2.56
CA ALA A 575 -61.10 -6.47 -2.87
C ALA A 575 -60.30 -6.89 -1.61
N ALA A 576 -59.88 -5.93 -0.77
CA ALA A 576 -59.15 -6.20 0.47
C ALA A 576 -59.99 -6.86 1.59
N GLU A 577 -61.30 -6.61 1.65
CA GLU A 577 -62.24 -7.31 2.56
C GLU A 577 -62.14 -8.85 2.45
N GLN A 578 -61.71 -9.38 1.30
CA GLN A 578 -61.61 -10.82 1.02
C GLN A 578 -60.37 -11.49 1.65
N TYR A 579 -59.41 -10.71 2.18
CA TYR A 579 -58.14 -11.20 2.74
C TYR A 579 -57.89 -10.71 4.19
N VAL A 580 -58.94 -10.28 4.90
CA VAL A 580 -58.86 -9.92 6.32
C VAL A 580 -58.59 -11.18 7.15
N CYS A 581 -57.61 -11.08 8.06
CA CYS A 581 -57.17 -12.19 8.91
C CYS A 581 -56.72 -11.67 10.29
N GLN A 582 -56.36 -12.57 11.23
CA GLN A 582 -55.91 -12.16 12.58
C GLN A 582 -54.70 -11.22 12.54
N SER A 583 -53.75 -11.45 11.64
CA SER A 583 -52.56 -10.60 11.46
C SER A 583 -52.85 -9.24 10.78
N PHE A 584 -54.00 -9.10 10.12
CA PHE A 584 -54.41 -7.90 9.35
C PHE A 584 -55.94 -7.68 9.50
N PRO A 585 -56.39 -7.16 10.65
CA PRO A 585 -57.81 -7.19 11.04
C PRO A 585 -58.70 -6.16 10.32
N THR A 586 -58.13 -5.24 9.53
CA THR A 586 -58.91 -4.25 8.75
C THR A 586 -58.57 -4.30 7.26
N PRO A 587 -59.52 -4.02 6.34
CA PRO A 587 -59.23 -3.92 4.90
C PRO A 587 -58.15 -2.87 4.57
N GLU A 588 -58.00 -1.84 5.41
CA GLU A 588 -56.97 -0.82 5.31
C GLU A 588 -55.57 -1.39 5.65
N SER A 589 -55.47 -2.22 6.69
CA SER A 589 -54.22 -2.94 7.03
C SER A 589 -53.83 -3.95 5.94
N VAL A 590 -54.80 -4.65 5.36
CA VAL A 590 -54.60 -5.55 4.21
C VAL A 590 -54.10 -4.79 2.98
N LEU A 591 -54.70 -3.63 2.65
CA LEU A 591 -54.22 -2.79 1.55
C LEU A 591 -52.79 -2.29 1.79
N SER A 592 -52.48 -1.82 2.99
CA SER A 592 -51.13 -1.33 3.30
C SER A 592 -50.09 -2.48 3.29
N GLY A 593 -50.49 -3.68 3.72
CA GLY A 593 -49.70 -4.91 3.55
C GLY A 593 -49.45 -5.26 2.09
N ALA A 594 -50.48 -5.16 1.22
CA ALA A 594 -50.35 -5.40 -0.21
C ALA A 594 -49.49 -4.34 -0.92
N VAL A 595 -49.62 -3.06 -0.56
CA VAL A 595 -48.75 -1.97 -1.01
C VAL A 595 -47.29 -2.26 -0.64
N HIS A 596 -47.02 -2.70 0.59
CA HIS A 596 -45.68 -3.08 1.03
C HIS A 596 -45.13 -4.29 0.27
N VAL A 597 -45.94 -5.33 0.02
CA VAL A 597 -45.57 -6.50 -0.80
C VAL A 597 -45.19 -6.08 -2.22
N VAL A 598 -46.02 -5.30 -2.90
CA VAL A 598 -45.75 -4.81 -4.26
C VAL A 598 -44.50 -3.94 -4.26
N ALA A 599 -44.39 -2.97 -3.35
CA ALA A 599 -43.22 -2.10 -3.25
C ALA A 599 -41.91 -2.89 -3.01
N LYS A 600 -41.94 -3.91 -2.15
CA LYS A 600 -40.80 -4.80 -1.90
C LYS A 600 -40.41 -5.56 -3.17
N GLN A 601 -41.37 -6.16 -3.87
CA GLN A 601 -41.14 -6.87 -5.14
C GLN A 601 -40.56 -5.96 -6.23
N LEU A 602 -41.09 -4.74 -6.38
CA LEU A 602 -40.52 -3.73 -7.30
C LEU A 602 -39.09 -3.34 -6.91
N SER A 603 -38.81 -3.16 -5.61
CA SER A 603 -37.50 -2.72 -5.11
C SER A 603 -36.38 -3.77 -5.23
N ARG A 604 -36.75 -5.04 -5.48
CA ARG A 604 -35.84 -6.19 -5.64
C ARG A 604 -35.68 -6.66 -7.09
N GLU A 605 -36.47 -6.16 -8.04
CA GLU A 605 -36.33 -6.51 -9.46
C GLU A 605 -35.08 -5.83 -10.08
N PRO A 606 -34.07 -6.57 -10.58
CA PRO A 606 -32.77 -6.00 -10.98
C PRO A 606 -32.86 -4.87 -11.99
N LYS A 607 -33.72 -5.00 -13.01
CA LYS A 607 -33.94 -3.94 -14.02
C LYS A 607 -34.48 -2.64 -13.40
N VAL A 608 -35.37 -2.73 -12.41
CA VAL A 608 -35.86 -1.54 -11.68
C VAL A 608 -34.70 -0.90 -10.92
N ARG A 609 -33.92 -1.71 -10.20
CA ARG A 609 -32.78 -1.25 -9.41
C ARG A 609 -31.74 -0.55 -10.28
N GLU A 610 -31.32 -1.17 -11.38
CA GLU A 610 -30.40 -0.61 -12.38
C GLU A 610 -30.89 0.76 -12.91
N MET A 611 -32.14 0.84 -13.39
CA MET A 611 -32.68 2.07 -13.97
C MET A 611 -32.82 3.21 -12.96
N VAL A 612 -33.26 2.91 -11.73
CA VAL A 612 -33.38 3.92 -10.67
C VAL A 612 -32.00 4.35 -10.18
N ARG A 613 -31.04 3.42 -10.02
CA ARG A 613 -29.64 3.68 -9.67
C ARG A 613 -28.96 4.61 -10.67
N MET A 614 -29.16 4.40 -11.97
CA MET A 614 -28.62 5.30 -13.02
C MET A 614 -29.21 6.71 -12.92
N ARG A 615 -30.54 6.85 -12.81
CA ARG A 615 -31.20 8.17 -12.66
C ARG A 615 -30.79 8.87 -11.35
N TYR A 616 -30.63 8.11 -10.26
CA TYR A 616 -30.15 8.61 -8.95
C TYR A 616 -28.74 9.19 -9.07
N ARG A 617 -27.78 8.40 -9.59
CA ARG A 617 -26.38 8.82 -9.80
C ARG A 617 -26.25 10.06 -10.69
N LEU A 618 -27.14 10.26 -11.66
CA LEU A 618 -27.18 11.44 -12.52
C LEU A 618 -27.73 12.71 -11.84
N ARG A 619 -28.67 12.60 -10.89
CA ARG A 619 -29.26 13.74 -10.17
C ARG A 619 -28.56 14.06 -8.84
N LEU A 620 -27.69 13.18 -8.34
CA LEU A 620 -27.13 13.27 -7.00
C LEU A 620 -26.26 14.52 -6.77
N ARG A 621 -26.51 15.19 -5.64
CA ARG A 621 -25.79 16.35 -5.13
C ARG A 621 -25.26 16.09 -3.74
N ILE A 622 -24.21 16.83 -3.38
CA ILE A 622 -23.64 16.91 -2.05
C ILE A 622 -23.84 18.33 -1.49
N SER A 623 -24.21 18.41 -0.22
CA SER A 623 -24.19 19.64 0.57
C SER A 623 -23.40 19.42 1.86
N VAL A 624 -22.59 20.41 2.22
CA VAL A 624 -21.64 20.34 3.34
C VAL A 624 -21.76 21.61 4.18
N HIS A 625 -22.01 21.44 5.46
CA HIS A 625 -22.23 22.55 6.41
C HIS A 625 -21.41 22.32 7.69
N PRO A 626 -20.76 23.36 8.25
CA PRO A 626 -19.91 23.19 9.41
C PRO A 626 -20.73 23.14 10.70
N THR A 627 -20.35 22.23 11.60
CA THR A 627 -20.91 22.11 12.95
C THR A 627 -20.55 23.35 13.80
N LYS A 628 -20.93 23.36 15.10
CA LYS A 628 -20.43 24.41 16.02
C LYS A 628 -18.89 24.36 16.09
N LYS A 629 -18.35 23.18 16.39
CA LYS A 629 -16.91 22.88 16.43
C LYS A 629 -16.20 23.22 15.12
N GLY A 630 -16.75 22.81 13.97
CA GLY A 630 -16.13 23.08 12.67
C GLY A 630 -16.13 24.54 12.23
N ARG A 631 -16.94 25.43 12.84
CA ARG A 631 -16.82 26.88 12.62
C ARG A 631 -15.72 27.54 13.44
N GLU A 632 -15.21 26.85 14.46
CA GLU A 632 -14.14 27.31 15.35
C GLU A 632 -12.79 26.70 14.91
N GLU A 633 -12.77 25.42 14.51
CA GLU A 633 -11.54 24.70 14.11
C GLU A 633 -11.22 24.76 12.61
N ILE A 634 -12.19 24.98 11.70
CA ILE A 634 -11.89 25.21 10.27
C ILE A 634 -11.59 26.69 10.05
N ASP A 635 -10.37 27.06 10.41
CA ASP A 635 -9.78 28.39 10.22
C ASP A 635 -9.19 28.59 8.81
N GLU A 636 -8.55 29.74 8.55
CA GLU A 636 -7.95 30.05 7.24
C GLU A 636 -6.73 29.18 6.88
N SER A 637 -6.19 28.43 7.84
CA SER A 637 -5.10 27.49 7.61
C SER A 637 -5.58 26.18 6.97
N HIS A 638 -6.78 25.71 7.34
CA HIS A 638 -7.31 24.39 7.01
C HIS A 638 -7.66 24.19 5.52
N LYS A 639 -7.34 23.03 4.92
CA LYS A 639 -7.56 22.74 3.47
C LYS A 639 -9.01 22.99 3.03
N LEU A 640 -9.97 22.65 3.89
CA LEU A 640 -11.40 22.83 3.62
C LEU A 640 -11.95 24.25 3.84
N TYR A 641 -11.17 25.24 4.29
CA TYR A 641 -11.71 26.58 4.64
C TYR A 641 -12.57 27.21 3.54
N ARG A 642 -12.07 27.19 2.30
CA ARG A 642 -12.75 27.74 1.10
C ARG A 642 -13.94 26.87 0.63
N ARG A 643 -14.12 25.68 1.19
CA ARG A 643 -15.13 24.68 0.81
C ARG A 643 -16.03 24.24 1.98
N ARG A 644 -15.92 24.89 3.15
CA ARG A 644 -16.65 24.50 4.38
C ARG A 644 -18.16 24.74 4.32
N TYR A 645 -18.62 25.56 3.39
CA TYR A 645 -20.02 25.75 3.03
C TYR A 645 -20.20 25.37 1.56
N ILE A 646 -20.87 24.24 1.30
CA ILE A 646 -21.28 23.81 -0.04
C ILE A 646 -22.78 23.51 -0.01
N LYS A 647 -23.50 24.05 -0.98
CA LYS A 647 -24.92 23.74 -1.21
C LYS A 647 -25.10 23.25 -2.64
N ASP A 648 -25.84 22.14 -2.78
CA ASP A 648 -26.36 21.59 -4.03
C ASP A 648 -25.32 21.32 -5.14
N LYS A 649 -24.05 21.10 -4.77
CA LYS A 649 -22.97 20.76 -5.72
C LYS A 649 -23.23 19.37 -6.31
N PRO A 650 -23.26 19.19 -7.65
CA PRO A 650 -23.37 17.87 -8.25
C PRO A 650 -22.23 16.96 -7.80
N VAL A 651 -22.51 15.68 -7.50
CA VAL A 651 -21.48 14.71 -7.10
C VAL A 651 -20.42 14.52 -8.19
N LYS A 652 -20.83 14.55 -9.47
CA LYS A 652 -19.92 14.55 -10.63
C LYS A 652 -19.00 15.79 -10.73
N ALA A 653 -19.17 16.79 -9.87
CA ALA A 653 -18.25 17.93 -9.75
C ALA A 653 -17.30 17.81 -8.54
N LEU A 654 -17.35 16.73 -7.76
CA LEU A 654 -16.26 16.37 -6.82
C LEU A 654 -15.03 15.96 -7.63
N HIS A 655 -13.85 16.32 -7.14
CA HIS A 655 -12.56 15.98 -7.79
C HIS A 655 -11.67 15.24 -6.79
N HIS A 656 -11.07 14.13 -7.20
CA HIS A 656 -9.90 13.55 -6.54
C HIS A 656 -10.16 13.22 -5.05
N ASP A 657 -9.26 13.64 -4.14
CA ASP A 657 -9.34 13.42 -2.71
C ASP A 657 -10.44 14.24 -1.97
N GLU A 658 -11.18 15.09 -2.68
CA GLU A 658 -12.12 16.07 -2.08
C GLU A 658 -13.17 15.40 -1.18
N TYR A 659 -13.70 14.24 -1.58
CA TYR A 659 -14.73 13.54 -0.80
C TYR A 659 -14.18 12.97 0.51
N LEU A 660 -12.98 12.38 0.47
CA LEU A 660 -12.32 11.79 1.65
C LEU A 660 -12.00 12.86 2.69
N TRP A 661 -11.63 14.09 2.29
CA TRP A 661 -11.51 15.22 3.22
C TRP A 661 -12.83 15.57 3.92
N TYR A 662 -13.97 15.56 3.21
CA TYR A 662 -15.26 15.79 3.87
C TYR A 662 -15.59 14.67 4.84
N VAL A 663 -15.31 13.40 4.50
CA VAL A 663 -15.55 12.24 5.37
C VAL A 663 -14.66 12.29 6.62
N GLN A 664 -13.36 12.58 6.50
CA GLN A 664 -12.49 12.79 7.64
C GLN A 664 -13.00 13.93 8.54
N ALA A 665 -13.38 15.07 7.95
CA ALA A 665 -13.95 16.20 8.68
C ALA A 665 -15.33 15.91 9.31
N ARG A 666 -16.13 14.99 8.74
CA ARG A 666 -17.35 14.44 9.36
C ARG A 666 -17.00 13.61 10.59
N ASN A 667 -16.06 12.67 10.44
CA ASN A 667 -15.63 11.77 11.50
C ASN A 667 -14.98 12.53 12.68
N CYS A 668 -14.27 13.64 12.40
CA CYS A 668 -13.77 14.57 13.42
C CYS A 668 -14.85 15.51 14.03
N GLY A 669 -16.11 15.41 13.60
CA GLY A 669 -17.23 16.22 14.10
C GLY A 669 -17.23 17.68 13.64
N LEU A 670 -16.51 18.01 12.56
CA LEU A 670 -16.35 19.37 12.04
C LEU A 670 -17.42 19.73 10.99
N LEU A 671 -17.77 18.78 10.12
CA LEU A 671 -18.71 19.00 9.01
C LEU A 671 -19.87 17.99 9.04
N ASN A 672 -21.08 18.47 8.76
CA ASN A 672 -22.21 17.63 8.38
C ASN A 672 -22.23 17.53 6.85
N ILE A 673 -22.22 16.30 6.33
CA ILE A 673 -22.44 15.99 4.92
C ILE A 673 -23.90 15.56 4.75
N ARG A 674 -24.51 15.95 3.64
CA ARG A 674 -25.77 15.38 3.13
C ARG A 674 -25.60 15.04 1.65
N LEU A 675 -25.97 13.83 1.26
CA LEU A 675 -26.23 13.48 -0.13
C LEU A 675 -27.73 13.62 -0.39
N HIS A 676 -28.13 14.16 -1.55
CA HIS A 676 -29.54 14.25 -1.95
C HIS A 676 -29.71 14.49 -3.46
N CYS A 677 -30.79 13.97 -4.03
CA CYS A 677 -31.15 14.21 -5.44
C CYS A 677 -31.97 15.49 -5.65
N ASP A 678 -32.70 15.93 -4.63
CA ASP A 678 -33.67 17.03 -4.73
C ASP A 678 -33.27 18.24 -3.90
N THR A 679 -33.26 19.40 -4.54
CA THR A 679 -33.05 20.69 -3.87
C THR A 679 -34.35 21.21 -3.27
N GLU A 680 -34.25 22.22 -2.40
CA GLU A 680 -35.42 22.92 -1.85
C GLU A 680 -36.33 23.50 -2.95
N ASP A 681 -35.75 23.92 -4.08
CA ASP A 681 -36.50 24.44 -5.21
C ASP A 681 -37.14 23.34 -6.07
N ASP A 682 -36.53 22.16 -6.17
CA ASP A 682 -37.17 20.99 -6.83
C ASP A 682 -38.42 20.55 -6.07
N VAL A 683 -38.36 20.51 -4.74
CA VAL A 683 -39.53 20.24 -3.87
C VAL A 683 -40.61 21.31 -4.07
N ARG A 684 -40.25 22.60 -4.10
CA ARG A 684 -41.19 23.72 -4.34
C ARG A 684 -41.83 23.69 -5.72
N LEU A 685 -41.09 23.24 -6.75
CA LEU A 685 -41.55 23.13 -8.13
C LEU A 685 -42.20 21.78 -8.46
N ARG A 686 -42.29 20.85 -7.49
CA ARG A 686 -42.74 19.45 -7.67
C ARG A 686 -41.93 18.66 -8.71
N ARG A 687 -40.64 18.97 -8.85
CA ARG A 687 -39.69 18.29 -9.74
C ARG A 687 -38.78 17.32 -8.99
N THR A 688 -39.32 16.69 -7.95
CA THR A 688 -38.59 15.72 -7.11
C THR A 688 -38.25 14.46 -7.89
N PHE A 689 -37.22 13.74 -7.44
CA PHE A 689 -36.77 12.48 -8.03
C PHE A 689 -37.91 11.47 -8.17
N LEU A 690 -38.77 11.34 -7.14
CA LEU A 690 -40.01 10.55 -7.19
C LEU A 690 -40.96 11.02 -8.31
N ASN A 691 -41.15 12.33 -8.47
CA ASN A 691 -42.11 12.86 -9.42
C ASN A 691 -41.69 12.62 -10.87
N ASP A 692 -40.39 12.55 -11.20
CA ASP A 692 -39.94 12.08 -12.51
C ASP A 692 -40.54 10.70 -12.84
N PHE A 693 -40.60 9.78 -11.86
CA PHE A 693 -41.16 8.43 -12.06
C PHE A 693 -42.70 8.42 -12.11
N LEU A 694 -43.36 9.28 -11.34
CA LEU A 694 -44.83 9.40 -11.38
C LEU A 694 -45.29 10.07 -12.70
N GLU A 695 -44.58 11.09 -13.19
CA GLU A 695 -44.85 11.74 -14.48
C GLU A 695 -44.62 10.80 -15.68
N MET A 696 -43.68 9.83 -15.57
CA MET A 696 -43.51 8.77 -16.58
C MET A 696 -44.66 7.75 -16.60
N GLN A 697 -45.54 7.73 -15.60
CA GLN A 697 -46.74 6.89 -15.54
C GLN A 697 -46.55 5.37 -15.85
N PRO A 698 -45.49 4.69 -15.33
CA PRO A 698 -45.17 3.30 -15.66
C PRO A 698 -46.19 2.28 -15.13
N TYR A 699 -46.92 2.62 -14.06
CA TYR A 699 -47.96 1.78 -13.42
C TYR A 699 -49.37 2.39 -13.51
N HIS A 700 -49.57 3.44 -14.32
CA HIS A 700 -50.84 4.17 -14.40
C HIS A 700 -51.70 3.68 -15.57
N LYS A 701 -53.00 3.44 -15.35
CA LYS A 701 -53.96 3.13 -16.43
C LYS A 701 -54.72 4.39 -16.86
N ASP A 702 -54.74 4.70 -18.15
CA ASP A 702 -55.39 5.89 -18.71
C ASP A 702 -56.87 5.64 -19.03
N GLU A 703 -57.70 5.51 -17.98
CA GLU A 703 -59.15 5.32 -18.09
C GLU A 703 -59.90 6.18 -17.07
N PHE A 704 -60.88 6.95 -17.54
CA PHE A 704 -61.72 7.83 -16.71
C PHE A 704 -62.82 7.05 -15.95
N SER A 705 -62.41 6.24 -14.97
CA SER A 705 -63.29 5.50 -14.06
C SER A 705 -62.87 5.71 -12.61
N ASN A 706 -63.83 5.94 -11.71
CA ASN A 706 -63.59 6.12 -10.27
C ASN A 706 -62.84 4.92 -9.64
N VAL A 707 -63.12 3.70 -10.12
CA VAL A 707 -62.40 2.48 -9.68
C VAL A 707 -60.94 2.51 -10.14
N VAL A 708 -60.68 2.94 -11.39
CA VAL A 708 -59.32 3.08 -11.92
C VAL A 708 -58.55 4.17 -11.20
N GLU A 709 -59.19 5.30 -10.87
CA GLU A 709 -58.58 6.40 -10.11
C GLU A 709 -58.17 5.96 -8.70
N MET A 710 -59.03 5.19 -8.01
CA MET A 710 -58.69 4.58 -6.72
C MET A 710 -57.51 3.60 -6.82
N TRP A 711 -57.51 2.71 -7.81
CA TRP A 711 -56.39 1.76 -8.00
C TRP A 711 -55.09 2.47 -8.41
N ASN A 712 -55.15 3.46 -9.31
CA ASN A 712 -53.97 4.23 -9.72
C ASN A 712 -53.32 4.95 -8.53
N LYS A 713 -54.11 5.55 -7.62
CA LYS A 713 -53.59 6.18 -6.40
C LYS A 713 -52.78 5.19 -5.54
N ILE A 714 -53.25 3.96 -5.38
CA ILE A 714 -52.60 2.93 -4.56
C ILE A 714 -51.36 2.35 -5.28
N ARG A 715 -51.37 2.31 -6.62
CA ARG A 715 -50.17 2.00 -7.44
C ARG A 715 -49.09 3.09 -7.31
N GLU A 716 -49.49 4.37 -7.31
CA GLU A 716 -48.57 5.50 -7.04
C GLU A 716 -47.99 5.45 -5.61
N GLU A 717 -48.79 5.02 -4.63
CA GLU A 717 -48.35 4.78 -3.25
C GLU A 717 -47.30 3.65 -3.18
N ALA A 718 -47.53 2.52 -3.85
CA ALA A 718 -46.55 1.43 -3.93
C ALA A 718 -45.24 1.83 -4.64
N VAL A 719 -45.32 2.68 -5.68
CA VAL A 719 -44.12 3.26 -6.34
C VAL A 719 -43.40 4.24 -5.40
N THR A 720 -44.14 5.01 -4.61
CA THR A 720 -43.60 5.95 -3.61
C THR A 720 -42.83 5.21 -2.51
N VAL A 721 -43.41 4.16 -1.93
CA VAL A 721 -42.75 3.29 -0.92
C VAL A 721 -41.51 2.62 -1.51
N CYS A 722 -41.63 2.05 -2.72
CA CYS A 722 -40.52 1.42 -3.44
C CYS A 722 -39.30 2.36 -3.57
N ILE A 723 -39.52 3.58 -4.06
CA ILE A 723 -38.44 4.54 -4.30
C ILE A 723 -37.89 5.10 -2.98
N ASN A 724 -38.74 5.58 -2.08
CA ASN A 724 -38.30 6.34 -0.91
C ASN A 724 -37.82 5.47 0.25
N GLU A 725 -38.47 4.33 0.51
CA GLU A 725 -38.20 3.51 1.70
C GLU A 725 -37.20 2.37 1.41
N PHE A 726 -37.24 1.78 0.22
CA PHE A 726 -36.36 0.65 -0.13
C PHE A 726 -35.16 1.02 -1.03
N LEU A 727 -35.35 1.88 -2.04
CA LEU A 727 -34.30 2.13 -3.04
C LEU A 727 -33.34 3.27 -2.66
N ILE A 728 -33.85 4.44 -2.26
CA ILE A 728 -33.00 5.61 -1.93
C ILE A 728 -31.98 5.32 -0.82
N PRO A 729 -32.34 4.68 0.33
CA PRO A 729 -31.37 4.44 1.40
C PRO A 729 -30.22 3.52 0.95
N VAL A 730 -30.52 2.46 0.19
CA VAL A 730 -29.51 1.54 -0.36
C VAL A 730 -28.59 2.29 -1.34
N PHE A 731 -29.14 3.12 -2.23
CA PHE A 731 -28.34 3.89 -3.17
C PHE A 731 -27.52 5.02 -2.52
N GLU A 732 -27.92 5.54 -1.36
CA GLU A 732 -27.10 6.48 -0.59
C GLU A 732 -25.86 5.79 0.01
N ARG A 733 -25.99 4.54 0.49
CA ARG A 733 -24.85 3.73 0.95
C ARG A 733 -23.92 3.31 -0.20
N GLU A 734 -24.47 2.70 -1.26
CA GLU A 734 -23.71 2.30 -2.46
C GLU A 734 -22.87 3.46 -3.04
N VAL A 735 -23.40 4.69 -3.02
CA VAL A 735 -22.69 5.86 -3.52
C VAL A 735 -21.75 6.47 -2.46
N HIS A 736 -22.05 6.37 -1.16
CA HIS A 736 -21.09 6.74 -0.11
C HIS A 736 -19.82 5.90 -0.21
N GLU A 737 -19.96 4.58 -0.28
CA GLU A 737 -18.88 3.59 -0.45
C GLU A 737 -18.09 3.84 -1.73
N ARG A 738 -18.79 3.96 -2.87
CA ARG A 738 -18.13 4.13 -4.18
C ARG A 738 -17.37 5.47 -4.30
N LEU A 739 -17.89 6.55 -3.73
CA LEU A 739 -17.15 7.83 -3.65
C LEU A 739 -15.99 7.77 -2.66
N LEU A 740 -16.09 6.96 -1.60
CA LEU A 740 -14.99 6.74 -0.66
C LEU A 740 -13.86 5.97 -1.35
N GLN A 741 -14.19 4.93 -2.13
CA GLN A 741 -13.21 4.16 -2.88
C GLN A 741 -12.55 4.99 -3.99
N GLU A 742 -13.32 5.71 -4.83
CA GLU A 742 -12.77 6.60 -5.86
C GLU A 742 -11.80 7.65 -5.28
N ALA A 743 -12.06 8.15 -4.08
CA ALA A 743 -11.18 9.09 -3.39
C ALA A 743 -9.97 8.41 -2.70
N ARG A 744 -10.11 7.18 -2.19
CA ARG A 744 -9.01 6.38 -1.64
C ARG A 744 -8.02 5.96 -2.74
N ASP A 745 -8.52 5.42 -3.85
CA ASP A 745 -7.73 5.01 -5.02
C ASP A 745 -6.87 6.19 -5.55
N TYR A 746 -7.45 7.40 -5.59
CA TYR A 746 -6.70 8.61 -5.93
C TYR A 746 -5.55 8.89 -4.97
N VAL A 747 -5.77 8.78 -3.65
CA VAL A 747 -4.70 9.03 -2.67
C VAL A 747 -3.64 7.94 -2.72
N VAL A 748 -4.00 6.67 -2.90
CA VAL A 748 -3.04 5.58 -3.15
C VAL A 748 -2.13 5.93 -4.32
N LYS A 749 -2.71 6.37 -5.46
CA LYS A 749 -1.95 6.81 -6.63
C LYS A 749 -1.04 8.02 -6.34
N GLN A 750 -1.51 9.00 -5.56
CA GLN A 750 -0.65 10.12 -5.17
C GLN A 750 0.51 9.67 -4.27
N CYS A 751 0.31 8.65 -3.43
CA CYS A 751 1.38 8.06 -2.64
C CYS A 751 2.42 7.33 -3.51
N THR A 752 2.00 6.51 -4.48
CA THR A 752 2.93 5.82 -5.39
C THR A 752 3.66 6.79 -6.32
N GLN A 753 3.01 7.85 -6.81
CA GLN A 753 3.66 8.93 -7.55
C GLN A 753 4.71 9.66 -6.68
N ASN A 754 4.41 9.91 -5.39
CA ASN A 754 5.36 10.54 -4.47
C ASN A 754 6.55 9.63 -4.15
N LEU A 755 6.35 8.30 -4.09
CA LEU A 755 7.43 7.31 -4.01
C LEU A 755 8.27 7.32 -5.29
N TYR A 756 7.66 7.18 -6.47
CA TYR A 756 8.34 7.24 -7.77
C TYR A 756 9.23 8.48 -7.88
N GLU A 757 8.73 9.66 -7.49
CA GLU A 757 9.52 10.90 -7.50
C GLU A 757 10.76 10.89 -6.60
N ARG A 758 10.80 10.01 -5.58
CA ARG A 758 11.94 9.80 -4.68
C ARG A 758 12.92 8.73 -5.19
N ILE A 759 12.46 7.71 -5.95
CA ILE A 759 13.28 6.55 -6.37
C ILE A 759 13.64 6.50 -7.86
N LYS A 760 13.05 7.37 -8.70
CA LYS A 760 13.36 7.53 -10.15
C LYS A 760 14.78 8.03 -10.47
N THR A 761 15.58 8.33 -9.45
CA THR A 761 16.93 8.87 -9.58
C THR A 761 17.95 7.75 -9.54
N ALA A 762 18.94 7.82 -10.44
CA ALA A 762 20.04 6.89 -10.57
C ALA A 762 21.01 6.95 -9.38
N THR A 763 21.99 6.05 -9.35
CA THR A 763 23.12 6.14 -8.42
C THR A 763 23.87 7.46 -8.61
N TYR A 764 24.34 8.08 -7.52
CA TYR A 764 25.06 9.36 -7.59
C TYR A 764 26.46 9.20 -8.16
N HIS A 765 26.69 9.86 -9.28
CA HIS A 765 27.99 10.03 -9.93
C HIS A 765 28.35 11.53 -9.96
N VAL A 766 29.66 11.82 -9.98
CA VAL A 766 30.17 13.18 -10.19
C VAL A 766 30.53 13.31 -11.67
N GLU A 767 29.91 14.27 -12.36
CA GLU A 767 30.29 14.63 -13.73
C GLU A 767 31.74 15.16 -13.75
N GLN A 768 32.51 14.76 -14.76
CA GLN A 768 33.85 15.29 -15.04
C GLN A 768 33.80 16.11 -16.32
N ASP A 769 34.55 17.22 -16.38
CA ASP A 769 34.82 17.90 -17.65
C ASP A 769 35.85 17.07 -18.44
N ASP A 770 35.53 16.70 -19.69
CA ASP A 770 36.36 15.83 -20.57
C ASP A 770 37.77 16.41 -20.89
N ASP A 771 38.07 17.65 -20.49
CA ASP A 771 39.34 18.36 -20.76
C ASP A 771 40.47 18.02 -19.76
N ASP A 772 40.19 17.40 -18.60
CA ASP A 772 41.22 17.09 -17.59
C ASP A 772 42.01 15.79 -17.91
N GLU A 773 43.17 15.94 -18.57
CA GLU A 773 44.10 14.88 -19.01
C GLU A 773 44.73 14.02 -17.88
N TYR A 774 44.18 14.07 -16.66
CA TYR A 774 44.60 13.28 -15.50
C TYR A 774 43.58 12.17 -15.19
N HIS A 775 43.80 10.99 -15.78
CA HIS A 775 43.24 9.75 -15.23
C HIS A 775 43.83 9.50 -13.83
N ASP A 776 43.11 9.90 -12.78
CA ASP A 776 43.43 9.57 -11.40
C ASP A 776 42.87 8.16 -11.10
N ASP A 777 43.75 7.16 -10.97
CA ASP A 777 43.38 5.74 -10.77
C ASP A 777 42.45 5.55 -9.54
N ASP A 778 42.47 6.50 -8.59
CA ASP A 778 41.55 6.63 -7.44
C ASP A 778 40.05 6.63 -7.83
N LEU A 779 39.69 6.90 -9.10
CA LEU A 779 38.30 6.91 -9.61
C LEU A 779 37.73 5.50 -9.88
N ILE A 780 38.58 4.49 -10.08
CA ILE A 780 38.15 3.08 -10.16
C ILE A 780 37.47 2.65 -8.83
N SER A 781 37.77 3.35 -7.72
CA SER A 781 37.21 3.12 -6.38
C SER A 781 35.79 3.70 -6.13
N GLY A 782 35.16 4.36 -7.10
CA GLY A 782 33.75 4.80 -7.02
C GLY A 782 33.42 5.95 -6.06
N THR A 783 32.14 6.36 -6.07
CA THR A 783 31.60 7.49 -5.27
C THR A 783 31.81 7.31 -3.77
N ARG A 784 32.21 8.39 -3.07
CA ARG A 784 32.40 8.41 -1.61
C ARG A 784 31.65 9.61 -1.01
N ILE A 785 30.78 9.39 -0.04
CA ILE A 785 29.86 10.42 0.48
C ILE A 785 30.19 10.73 1.93
N VAL A 786 30.29 12.03 2.28
CA VAL A 786 30.30 12.48 3.67
C VAL A 786 28.94 13.08 4.02
N SER A 787 28.18 12.43 4.88
CA SER A 787 26.87 12.89 5.33
C SER A 787 26.94 13.53 6.71
N LEU A 788 26.31 14.70 6.88
CA LEU A 788 26.35 15.51 8.10
C LEU A 788 24.93 15.77 8.63
N CYS A 789 24.61 15.16 9.77
CA CYS A 789 23.37 15.36 10.50
C CYS A 789 23.59 16.22 11.74
N TYR A 790 22.69 17.18 11.97
CA TYR A 790 22.75 18.10 13.11
C TYR A 790 21.40 18.15 13.85
N PRO A 791 21.42 18.31 15.18
CA PRO A 791 20.21 18.37 15.99
C PRO A 791 19.57 19.78 15.98
N GLU A 792 18.30 19.87 16.32
CA GLU A 792 17.61 21.15 16.54
C GLU A 792 18.21 21.91 17.75
N GLU A 793 18.53 21.19 18.82
CA GLU A 793 19.17 21.73 20.02
C GLU A 793 20.67 21.95 19.81
N ARG A 794 21.09 23.23 19.75
CA ARG A 794 22.47 23.63 19.42
C ARG A 794 23.56 23.23 20.43
N ASP A 795 23.18 22.65 21.57
CA ASP A 795 24.10 22.13 22.59
C ASP A 795 24.24 20.60 22.53
N GLN A 796 23.41 19.91 21.73
CA GLN A 796 23.64 18.52 21.33
C GLN A 796 24.69 18.44 20.20
N ALA A 797 25.40 17.31 20.10
CA ALA A 797 26.46 17.14 19.11
C ALA A 797 25.91 16.68 17.75
N SER A 798 26.40 17.29 16.67
CA SER A 798 26.24 16.81 15.29
C SER A 798 27.12 15.59 15.02
N PHE A 799 26.70 14.77 14.05
CA PHE A 799 27.44 13.59 13.61
C PHE A 799 27.64 13.59 12.10
N CYS A 800 28.80 13.10 11.70
CA CYS A 800 29.29 13.02 10.33
C CYS A 800 29.66 11.56 10.04
N ALA A 801 29.14 10.97 8.97
CA ALA A 801 29.51 9.63 8.51
C ALA A 801 30.20 9.70 7.15
N LEU A 802 31.16 8.82 6.90
CA LEU A 802 31.78 8.59 5.59
C LEU A 802 31.30 7.25 5.05
N ILE A 803 30.79 7.24 3.82
CA ILE A 803 30.23 6.07 3.15
C ILE A 803 30.96 5.84 1.81
N ASN A 804 31.24 4.58 1.47
CA ASN A 804 31.80 4.16 0.18
C ASN A 804 30.70 3.93 -0.90
N HIS A 805 31.07 3.49 -2.11
CA HIS A 805 30.12 3.28 -3.21
C HIS A 805 29.24 2.02 -3.00
N GLU A 806 29.68 1.18 -2.07
CA GLU A 806 29.05 -0.04 -1.62
C GLU A 806 28.06 0.20 -0.45
N GLY A 807 27.96 1.43 0.08
CA GLY A 807 26.97 1.80 1.11
C GLY A 807 27.35 1.44 2.56
N GLN A 808 28.59 1.03 2.83
CA GLN A 808 29.14 0.77 4.16
C GLN A 808 29.75 2.02 4.80
N VAL A 809 29.77 2.05 6.14
CA VAL A 809 30.34 3.15 6.93
C VAL A 809 31.84 2.95 7.14
N VAL A 810 32.66 3.79 6.50
CA VAL A 810 34.13 3.69 6.51
C VAL A 810 34.77 4.42 7.71
N ASP A 811 34.17 5.54 8.13
CA ASP A 811 34.65 6.38 9.24
C ASP A 811 33.53 7.29 9.74
N HIS A 812 33.65 7.84 10.95
CA HIS A 812 32.70 8.82 11.47
C HIS A 812 33.33 9.88 12.39
N LEU A 813 32.71 11.05 12.47
CA LEU A 813 33.20 12.20 13.23
C LEU A 813 32.08 12.86 14.03
N ARG A 814 32.37 13.20 15.29
CA ARG A 814 31.45 13.90 16.21
C ARG A 814 31.83 15.37 16.33
N LEU A 815 30.87 16.27 16.13
CA LEU A 815 31.07 17.73 16.05
C LEU A 815 30.12 18.45 17.01
N VAL A 816 30.64 18.94 18.13
CA VAL A 816 29.85 19.47 19.28
C VAL A 816 29.48 20.96 19.12
N ASN A 817 30.12 21.67 18.18
CA ASN A 817 30.05 23.13 18.08
C ASN A 817 29.71 23.65 16.67
N ILE A 818 29.60 22.79 15.66
CA ILE A 818 29.43 23.21 14.25
C ILE A 818 28.14 24.02 13.98
N VAL A 819 27.08 23.83 14.76
CA VAL A 819 25.80 24.58 14.69
C VAL A 819 25.87 25.95 15.39
N LYS A 820 26.95 26.24 16.14
CA LYS A 820 27.09 27.51 16.90
C LYS A 820 27.34 28.70 15.96
N ASN A 821 27.07 29.91 16.43
CA ASN A 821 27.16 31.10 15.58
C ASN A 821 28.61 31.59 15.46
N GLY A 822 29.20 31.52 14.27
CA GLY A 822 30.54 32.06 13.98
C GLY A 822 30.68 33.57 14.22
N ASN A 823 29.56 34.31 14.19
CA ASN A 823 29.48 35.74 14.50
C ASN A 823 28.89 36.02 15.90
N SER A 824 29.03 35.08 16.85
CA SER A 824 28.55 35.29 18.22
C SER A 824 29.39 36.32 18.96
N MET A 825 28.73 37.27 19.62
CA MET A 825 29.37 38.24 20.53
C MET A 825 29.69 37.63 21.91
N LYS A 826 29.25 36.39 22.19
CA LYS A 826 29.67 35.68 23.40
C LYS A 826 31.12 35.19 23.24
N PRO A 827 31.99 35.40 24.25
CA PRO A 827 33.36 34.91 24.18
C PRO A 827 33.39 33.38 24.09
N GLY A 828 34.23 32.84 23.20
CA GLY A 828 34.48 31.40 23.03
C GLY A 828 33.67 30.71 21.92
N GLU A 829 32.36 30.97 21.79
CA GLU A 829 31.48 30.23 20.85
C GLU A 829 32.00 30.22 19.40
N ALA A 830 32.44 31.37 18.88
CA ALA A 830 32.97 31.50 17.53
C ALA A 830 34.30 30.74 17.31
N ASN A 831 35.12 30.59 18.36
CA ASN A 831 36.37 29.85 18.29
C ASN A 831 36.13 28.34 18.36
N LEU A 832 35.16 27.89 19.16
CA LEU A 832 34.73 26.50 19.23
C LEU A 832 34.19 26.01 17.87
N LYS A 833 33.33 26.80 17.19
CA LYS A 833 32.92 26.46 15.81
C LYS A 833 34.11 26.39 14.85
N ARG A 834 35.09 27.29 14.95
CA ARG A 834 36.28 27.24 14.07
C ARG A 834 37.06 25.95 14.27
N GLN A 835 37.24 25.49 15.51
CA GLN A 835 37.90 24.21 15.81
C GLN A 835 37.15 23.02 15.19
N ASP A 836 35.82 22.94 15.35
CA ASP A 836 35.00 21.91 14.70
C ASP A 836 35.11 21.94 13.17
N MET A 837 35.09 23.13 12.55
CA MET A 837 35.28 23.27 11.09
C MET A 837 36.69 22.85 10.64
N GLU A 838 37.73 23.14 11.43
CA GLU A 838 39.09 22.66 11.17
C GLU A 838 39.22 21.14 11.32
N TYR A 839 38.49 20.51 12.25
CA TYR A 839 38.45 19.05 12.38
C TYR A 839 37.73 18.40 11.19
N LEU A 840 36.57 18.95 10.78
CA LEU A 840 35.87 18.49 9.57
C LEU A 840 36.74 18.66 8.32
N GLY A 841 37.45 19.78 8.18
CA GLY A 841 38.37 20.00 7.06
C GLY A 841 39.54 19.01 7.04
N LYS A 842 40.14 18.70 8.19
CA LYS A 842 41.19 17.66 8.32
C LYS A 842 40.65 16.25 8.01
N PHE A 843 39.41 15.96 8.39
CA PHE A 843 38.74 14.69 8.06
C PHE A 843 38.52 14.54 6.56
N ILE A 844 37.95 15.57 5.91
CA ILE A 844 37.71 15.58 4.46
C ILE A 844 39.03 15.50 3.68
N ALA A 845 40.05 16.28 4.05
CA ALA A 845 41.37 16.22 3.41
C ALA A 845 42.07 14.85 3.56
N LYS A 846 41.83 14.12 4.67
CA LYS A 846 42.33 12.76 4.88
C LYS A 846 41.53 11.71 4.08
N ARG A 847 40.22 11.91 3.92
CA ARG A 847 39.29 10.87 3.44
C ARG A 847 38.82 11.03 1.99
N ARG A 848 39.13 12.15 1.32
CA ARG A 848 38.82 12.43 -0.10
C ARG A 848 37.40 11.98 -0.52
N PRO A 849 36.33 12.50 0.12
CA PRO A 849 34.97 12.26 -0.34
C PRO A 849 34.69 13.01 -1.65
N HIS A 850 33.80 12.45 -2.45
CA HIS A 850 33.37 13.00 -3.74
C HIS A 850 32.18 13.98 -3.60
N VAL A 851 31.37 13.87 -2.54
CA VAL A 851 30.28 14.81 -2.21
C VAL A 851 30.02 14.91 -0.71
N VAL A 852 29.55 16.07 -0.23
CA VAL A 852 29.11 16.29 1.16
C VAL A 852 27.58 16.48 1.24
N ALA A 853 26.87 15.56 1.87
CA ALA A 853 25.43 15.68 2.15
C ALA A 853 25.16 16.36 3.50
N ILE A 854 24.15 17.24 3.58
CA ILE A 854 23.71 17.93 4.79
C ILE A 854 22.21 17.73 4.96
N CYS A 855 21.74 17.37 6.17
CA CYS A 855 20.32 17.10 6.39
C CYS A 855 19.43 18.36 6.26
N GLY A 856 18.39 18.26 5.44
CA GLY A 856 17.41 19.30 5.13
C GLY A 856 16.40 19.59 6.24
N GLU A 857 16.84 19.70 7.50
CA GLU A 857 15.95 19.90 8.64
C GLU A 857 15.32 21.30 8.68
N ASN A 858 16.17 22.33 8.76
CA ASN A 858 15.74 23.72 8.91
C ASN A 858 16.77 24.69 8.30
N LEU A 859 16.49 26.00 8.36
CA LEU A 859 17.33 27.07 7.80
C LEU A 859 18.82 27.02 8.21
N HIS A 860 19.19 26.33 9.30
CA HIS A 860 20.60 26.09 9.62
C HIS A 860 21.35 25.26 8.56
N ALA A 861 20.69 24.35 7.82
CA ALA A 861 21.31 23.63 6.70
C ALA A 861 21.90 24.59 5.66
N TYR A 862 21.19 25.67 5.32
CA TYR A 862 21.64 26.65 4.32
C TYR A 862 22.87 27.44 4.78
N TYR A 863 22.89 27.85 6.05
CA TYR A 863 24.07 28.50 6.63
C TYR A 863 25.25 27.54 6.77
N LEU A 864 24.98 26.27 7.09
CA LEU A 864 25.98 25.22 7.24
C LEU A 864 26.60 24.82 5.89
N LYS A 865 25.79 24.64 4.84
CA LYS A 865 26.24 24.46 3.44
C LYS A 865 27.21 25.57 3.06
N ARG A 866 26.80 26.84 3.19
CA ARG A 866 27.66 27.98 2.85
C ARG A 866 28.95 28.05 3.68
N ASP A 867 28.91 27.77 4.98
CA ASP A 867 30.11 27.76 5.82
C ASP A 867 31.07 26.59 5.44
N ILE A 868 30.53 25.44 5.01
CA ILE A 868 31.29 24.29 4.51
C ILE A 868 31.86 24.56 3.10
N GLU A 869 31.09 25.09 2.16
CA GLU A 869 31.56 25.49 0.82
C GLU A 869 32.74 26.46 0.87
N ILE A 870 32.79 27.37 1.85
CA ILE A 870 33.91 28.31 2.05
C ILE A 870 35.15 27.56 2.52
N MET A 871 34.99 26.64 3.48
CA MET A 871 36.07 25.79 3.98
C MET A 871 36.60 24.83 2.90
N LEU A 872 35.73 24.24 2.08
CA LEU A 872 36.10 23.37 0.97
C LEU A 872 36.86 24.12 -0.13
N ARG A 873 36.45 25.35 -0.49
CA ARG A 873 37.23 26.20 -1.42
C ARG A 873 38.62 26.52 -0.89
N GLN A 874 38.74 26.84 0.41
CA GLN A 874 40.04 27.05 1.05
C GLN A 874 40.90 25.77 1.07
N LEU A 875 40.29 24.59 1.24
CA LEU A 875 41.01 23.31 1.13
C LEU A 875 41.47 23.04 -0.31
N ALA A 876 40.61 23.24 -1.31
CA ALA A 876 40.94 23.08 -2.72
C ALA A 876 42.12 23.97 -3.13
N GLU A 877 42.06 25.27 -2.79
CA GLU A 877 43.14 26.25 -3.00
C GLU A 877 44.45 25.85 -2.28
N SER A 878 44.37 25.25 -1.08
CA SER A 878 45.55 24.93 -0.26
C SER A 878 46.22 23.59 -0.57
N ASN A 879 45.46 22.60 -1.04
CA ASN A 879 45.90 21.21 -1.22
C ASN A 879 45.84 20.73 -2.69
N ASN A 880 45.41 21.58 -3.62
CA ASN A 880 45.17 21.24 -5.03
C ASN A 880 44.22 20.04 -5.19
N LEU A 881 43.08 20.11 -4.51
CA LEU A 881 42.00 19.11 -4.57
C LEU A 881 40.84 19.63 -5.45
N PRO A 882 40.07 18.74 -6.11
CA PRO A 882 38.86 19.14 -6.83
C PRO A 882 37.81 19.78 -5.90
N VAL A 883 36.92 20.59 -6.47
CA VAL A 883 35.89 21.31 -5.70
C VAL A 883 34.74 20.37 -5.35
N ILE A 884 34.79 19.83 -4.13
CA ILE A 884 33.78 18.89 -3.63
C ILE A 884 32.39 19.57 -3.52
N PRO A 885 31.34 19.08 -4.22
CA PRO A 885 29.97 19.60 -4.08
C PRO A 885 29.38 19.35 -2.69
N VAL A 886 28.42 20.19 -2.31
CA VAL A 886 27.76 20.16 -1.00
C VAL A 886 26.26 20.17 -1.20
N GLU A 887 25.55 19.09 -0.90
CA GLU A 887 24.11 18.97 -1.13
C GLU A 887 23.25 19.03 0.13
N ILE A 888 22.02 19.51 -0.03
CA ILE A 888 21.00 19.54 1.03
C ILE A 888 19.98 18.45 0.70
N VAL A 889 20.06 17.34 1.44
CA VAL A 889 19.32 16.11 1.18
C VAL A 889 18.10 16.04 2.09
N ASP A 890 16.96 15.57 1.55
CA ASP A 890 15.75 15.37 2.33
C ASP A 890 15.97 14.28 3.38
N ASN A 891 15.55 14.51 4.62
CA ASN A 891 15.92 13.69 5.76
C ASN A 891 14.74 12.95 6.40
N GLU A 892 13.57 12.97 5.77
CA GLU A 892 12.36 12.28 6.22
C GLU A 892 12.57 10.76 6.37
N ALA A 893 12.98 10.08 5.30
CA ALA A 893 13.30 8.64 5.33
C ALA A 893 14.37 8.32 6.40
N ALA A 894 15.42 9.13 6.48
CA ALA A 894 16.48 8.97 7.48
C ALA A 894 16.00 9.22 8.94
N LYS A 895 14.92 9.97 9.15
CA LYS A 895 14.26 10.08 10.47
C LYS A 895 13.51 8.80 10.85
N VAL A 896 12.85 8.16 9.89
CA VAL A 896 12.20 6.86 10.13
C VAL A 896 13.27 5.80 10.43
N TYR A 897 14.26 5.65 9.55
CA TYR A 897 15.35 4.68 9.73
C TYR A 897 16.07 4.83 11.08
N MET A 898 16.40 6.05 11.55
CA MET A 898 17.12 6.18 12.84
C MET A 898 16.38 5.61 14.06
N HIS A 899 15.06 5.37 13.95
CA HIS A 899 14.21 4.83 15.00
C HIS A 899 13.81 3.35 14.80
N SER A 900 14.15 2.72 13.67
CA SER A 900 13.69 1.35 13.37
C SER A 900 14.44 0.25 14.13
N LYS A 901 13.81 -0.93 14.25
CA LYS A 901 14.48 -2.16 14.73
C LYS A 901 15.66 -2.54 13.83
N GLN A 902 15.55 -2.28 12.53
CA GLN A 902 16.59 -2.56 11.53
C GLN A 902 17.86 -1.74 11.82
N ALA A 903 17.75 -0.42 12.02
CA ALA A 903 18.88 0.42 12.38
C ALA A 903 19.39 0.18 13.82
N ALA A 904 18.53 -0.31 14.73
CA ALA A 904 18.95 -0.82 16.03
C ALA A 904 19.84 -2.09 15.91
N THR A 905 19.57 -2.93 14.92
CA THR A 905 20.27 -4.20 14.68
C THR A 905 21.56 -4.01 13.86
N GLU A 906 21.53 -3.17 12.82
CA GLU A 906 22.71 -2.89 11.96
C GLU A 906 23.79 -2.12 12.71
N PHE A 907 23.40 -1.18 13.58
CA PHE A 907 24.35 -0.33 14.32
C PHE A 907 24.00 -0.20 15.82
N PRO A 908 24.16 -1.25 16.66
CA PRO A 908 23.75 -1.22 18.06
C PRO A 908 24.35 -0.06 18.87
N ASP A 909 25.66 0.18 18.72
CA ASP A 909 26.42 1.19 19.49
C ASP A 909 26.27 2.63 18.96
N TYR A 910 25.67 2.85 17.79
CA TYR A 910 25.59 4.18 17.19
C TYR A 910 24.47 5.03 17.82
N PRO A 911 24.71 6.32 18.14
CA PRO A 911 23.64 7.22 18.53
C PRO A 911 22.70 7.51 17.35
N LEU A 912 21.43 7.77 17.64
CA LEU A 912 20.36 7.99 16.66
C LEU A 912 20.77 8.96 15.52
N LEU A 913 21.40 10.08 15.87
CA LEU A 913 21.81 11.10 14.89
C LEU A 913 22.97 10.64 13.97
N LEU A 914 23.78 9.65 14.39
CA LEU A 914 24.74 8.99 13.51
C LEU A 914 24.05 8.00 12.57
N LYS A 915 23.02 7.27 13.03
CA LYS A 915 22.19 6.40 12.18
C LYS A 915 21.48 7.19 11.08
N GLN A 916 20.94 8.37 11.42
CA GLN A 916 20.39 9.30 10.43
C GLN A 916 21.46 9.77 9.43
N ALA A 917 22.72 9.99 9.85
CA ALA A 917 23.78 10.33 8.92
C ALA A 917 24.10 9.17 7.96
N VAL A 918 24.13 7.92 8.42
CA VAL A 918 24.31 6.75 7.54
C VAL A 918 23.21 6.71 6.48
N SER A 919 21.94 6.76 6.91
CA SER A 919 20.79 6.75 6.00
C SER A 919 20.78 7.94 5.04
N LEU A 920 21.07 9.16 5.50
CA LEU A 920 21.17 10.35 4.63
C LEU A 920 22.24 10.19 3.54
N GLY A 921 23.35 9.51 3.83
CA GLY A 921 24.38 9.22 2.84
C GLY A 921 23.96 8.12 1.87
N ARG A 922 23.23 7.09 2.33
CA ARG A 922 22.64 6.05 1.46
C ARG A 922 21.57 6.61 0.53
N LEU A 923 20.67 7.48 1.04
CA LEU A 923 19.66 8.20 0.26
C LEU A 923 20.25 9.05 -0.87
N LEU A 924 21.44 9.64 -0.66
CA LEU A 924 22.14 10.37 -1.71
C LEU A 924 22.87 9.42 -2.66
N LEU A 925 23.44 8.31 -2.17
CA LEU A 925 24.17 7.34 -2.98
C LEU A 925 23.24 6.63 -3.98
N ASP A 926 22.17 6.03 -3.49
CA ASP A 926 21.09 5.48 -4.31
C ASP A 926 19.79 5.39 -3.49
N PRO A 927 18.76 6.18 -3.82
CA PRO A 927 17.52 6.20 -3.04
C PRO A 927 16.74 4.88 -3.17
N LEU A 928 16.77 4.20 -4.32
CA LEU A 928 16.00 2.97 -4.53
C LEU A 928 16.38 1.90 -3.51
N ILE A 929 17.68 1.73 -3.28
CA ILE A 929 18.20 0.73 -2.34
C ILE A 929 17.75 1.03 -0.90
N GLU A 930 17.84 2.30 -0.47
CA GLU A 930 17.48 2.70 0.90
C GLU A 930 15.95 2.68 1.15
N TYR A 931 15.14 3.07 0.16
CA TYR A 931 13.68 2.92 0.28
C TYR A 931 13.26 1.43 0.27
N CYS A 932 13.89 0.58 -0.55
CA CYS A 932 13.72 -0.89 -0.48
C CYS A 932 14.21 -1.48 0.86
N HIS A 933 15.24 -0.91 1.48
CA HIS A 933 15.74 -1.35 2.79
C HIS A 933 14.67 -1.23 3.88
N MET A 934 13.92 -0.11 3.90
CA MET A 934 12.80 0.14 4.82
C MET A 934 11.52 -0.68 4.50
N CYS A 935 11.49 -1.43 3.39
CA CYS A 935 10.47 -2.44 3.13
C CYS A 935 10.82 -3.74 3.87
N ASN A 936 10.67 -3.69 5.19
CA ASN A 936 10.95 -4.76 6.14
C ASN A 936 9.64 -5.22 6.84
N ILE A 937 9.75 -6.19 7.75
CA ILE A 937 8.60 -6.78 8.46
C ILE A 937 7.85 -5.74 9.33
N ASP A 938 8.55 -4.71 9.84
CA ASP A 938 7.96 -3.61 10.61
C ASP A 938 7.19 -2.58 9.73
N GLN A 939 7.24 -2.72 8.40
CA GLN A 939 6.63 -1.81 7.43
C GLN A 939 7.08 -0.33 7.61
N ASP A 940 8.34 -0.09 7.99
CA ASP A 940 8.89 1.27 8.23
C ASP A 940 8.55 2.26 7.10
N VAL A 941 8.56 1.80 5.85
CA VAL A 941 8.20 2.58 4.65
C VAL A 941 6.84 3.31 4.77
N LEU A 942 5.84 2.73 5.46
CA LEU A 942 4.52 3.34 5.66
C LEU A 942 4.53 4.53 6.64
N CYS A 943 5.60 4.71 7.41
CA CYS A 943 5.77 5.85 8.32
C CYS A 943 6.26 7.14 7.62
N ILE A 944 6.56 7.07 6.33
CA ILE A 944 6.99 8.20 5.49
C ILE A 944 5.74 8.94 4.97
N SER A 945 5.69 10.27 5.05
CA SER A 945 4.50 11.06 4.69
C SER A 945 4.44 11.35 3.19
N TYR A 946 3.94 10.39 2.42
CA TYR A 946 3.62 10.55 0.99
C TYR A 946 2.39 11.43 0.75
N HIS A 947 1.33 11.32 1.57
CA HIS A 947 0.13 12.16 1.46
C HIS A 947 -0.57 12.40 2.82
N PRO A 948 -1.11 13.61 3.11
CA PRO A 948 -1.78 13.92 4.39
C PRO A 948 -3.03 13.10 4.74
N LEU A 949 -3.56 12.29 3.81
CA LEU A 949 -4.67 11.36 4.04
C LEU A 949 -4.27 9.88 3.98
N GLN A 950 -2.97 9.54 3.95
CA GLN A 950 -2.54 8.14 3.86
C GLN A 950 -3.01 7.26 5.04
N THR A 951 -3.36 7.89 6.17
CA THR A 951 -3.93 7.23 7.36
C THR A 951 -5.41 6.85 7.23
N GLU A 952 -6.11 7.28 6.18
CA GLU A 952 -7.53 6.95 5.91
C GLU A 952 -7.69 5.78 4.91
N ILE A 953 -6.56 5.15 4.54
CA ILE A 953 -6.43 4.02 3.61
C ILE A 953 -6.08 2.77 4.41
N ASN A 954 -6.52 1.59 3.95
CA ASN A 954 -5.99 0.33 4.46
C ASN A 954 -4.47 0.27 4.21
N LYS A 955 -3.72 -0.19 5.22
CA LYS A 955 -2.27 -0.34 5.15
C LYS A 955 -1.83 -1.32 4.08
N ASP A 956 -2.56 -2.43 3.93
CA ASP A 956 -2.15 -3.50 3.02
C ASP A 956 -2.37 -3.10 1.56
N ASP A 957 -3.48 -2.43 1.24
CA ASP A 957 -3.72 -1.84 -0.09
C ASP A 957 -2.64 -0.79 -0.44
N LEU A 958 -2.25 0.05 0.52
CA LEU A 958 -1.20 1.05 0.35
C LEU A 958 0.19 0.41 0.20
N MET A 959 0.51 -0.59 1.03
CA MET A 959 1.79 -1.32 0.97
C MET A 959 1.92 -2.12 -0.33
N PHE A 960 0.84 -2.75 -0.79
CA PHE A 960 0.78 -3.41 -2.08
C PHE A 960 1.04 -2.42 -3.22
N ALA A 961 0.34 -1.27 -3.23
CA ALA A 961 0.53 -0.26 -4.27
C ALA A 961 1.95 0.35 -4.29
N LEU A 962 2.54 0.63 -3.12
CA LEU A 962 3.94 1.08 -3.02
C LEU A 962 4.90 -0.03 -3.49
N SER A 963 4.61 -1.29 -3.18
CA SER A 963 5.37 -2.45 -3.66
C SER A 963 5.36 -2.58 -5.18
N LEU A 964 4.27 -2.24 -5.87
CA LEU A 964 4.24 -2.25 -7.34
C LEU A 964 5.27 -1.30 -7.94
N GLU A 965 5.49 -0.12 -7.35
CA GLU A 965 6.48 0.83 -7.87
C GLU A 965 7.93 0.44 -7.50
N PHE A 966 8.13 -0.22 -6.35
CA PHE A 966 9.41 -0.89 -6.08
C PHE A 966 9.69 -2.00 -7.10
N ILE A 967 8.70 -2.85 -7.43
CA ILE A 967 8.82 -3.88 -8.46
C ILE A 967 9.14 -3.24 -9.82
N ASN A 968 8.47 -2.16 -10.21
CA ASN A 968 8.75 -1.44 -11.45
C ASN A 968 10.22 -0.99 -11.55
N ARG A 969 10.74 -0.30 -10.51
CA ARG A 969 12.13 0.22 -10.54
C ARG A 969 13.20 -0.85 -10.31
N VAL A 970 12.96 -1.83 -9.45
CA VAL A 970 13.95 -2.88 -9.14
C VAL A 970 14.19 -3.78 -10.36
N ASN A 971 13.15 -4.12 -11.13
CA ASN A 971 13.32 -4.89 -12.37
C ASN A 971 13.89 -4.03 -13.53
N GLU A 972 13.62 -2.72 -13.55
CA GLU A 972 14.28 -1.79 -14.49
C GLU A 972 15.80 -1.70 -14.25
N VAL A 973 16.23 -1.57 -13.00
CA VAL A 973 17.66 -1.47 -12.64
C VAL A 973 18.37 -2.83 -12.69
N GLY A 974 17.70 -3.89 -12.25
CA GLY A 974 18.28 -5.22 -12.04
C GLY A 974 18.96 -5.36 -10.68
N VAL A 975 19.04 -6.59 -10.16
CA VAL A 975 19.58 -6.88 -8.81
C VAL A 975 20.84 -7.74 -8.89
N ASP A 976 21.93 -7.21 -8.35
CA ASP A 976 23.18 -7.93 -8.13
C ASP A 976 23.05 -8.85 -6.91
N VAL A 977 23.05 -10.16 -7.16
CA VAL A 977 22.87 -11.19 -6.12
C VAL A 977 24.10 -11.30 -5.21
N HIS A 978 25.31 -11.11 -5.74
CA HIS A 978 26.54 -11.12 -4.92
C HIS A 978 26.56 -9.92 -3.97
N ARG A 979 26.15 -8.74 -4.44
CA ARG A 979 25.97 -7.55 -3.59
C ARG A 979 24.91 -7.78 -2.51
N CYS A 980 23.83 -8.51 -2.80
CA CYS A 980 22.82 -8.88 -1.79
C CYS A 980 23.33 -9.88 -0.73
N LEU A 981 24.32 -10.71 -1.06
CA LEU A 981 24.98 -11.62 -0.12
C LEU A 981 25.99 -10.88 0.77
N GLU A 982 26.81 -10.02 0.17
CA GLU A 982 27.91 -9.28 0.82
C GLU A 982 27.44 -8.05 1.62
N TYR A 983 26.37 -7.37 1.19
CA TYR A 983 25.85 -6.15 1.78
C TYR A 983 24.39 -6.33 2.22
N PRO A 984 24.13 -6.75 3.48
CA PRO A 984 22.78 -7.08 3.96
C PRO A 984 21.73 -5.98 3.79
N TYR A 985 22.14 -4.70 3.75
CA TYR A 985 21.20 -3.60 3.54
C TYR A 985 20.56 -3.63 2.13
N THR A 986 21.24 -4.20 1.14
CA THR A 986 20.74 -4.32 -0.25
C THR A 986 19.83 -5.53 -0.48
N ALA A 987 19.88 -6.53 0.40
CA ALA A 987 19.17 -7.81 0.26
C ALA A 987 17.65 -7.67 0.07
N ASN A 988 17.05 -6.63 0.68
CA ASN A 988 15.61 -6.36 0.58
C ASN A 988 15.14 -5.97 -0.83
N MET A 989 16.04 -5.76 -1.81
CA MET A 989 15.63 -5.59 -3.21
C MET A 989 15.14 -6.91 -3.85
N LEU A 990 15.67 -8.07 -3.44
CA LEU A 990 15.34 -9.35 -4.07
C LEU A 990 13.87 -9.74 -3.93
N GLN A 991 13.14 -9.23 -2.92
CA GLN A 991 11.69 -9.48 -2.78
C GLN A 991 10.85 -8.79 -3.88
N PHE A 992 11.41 -7.78 -4.56
CA PHE A 992 10.75 -7.02 -5.62
C PHE A 992 11.13 -7.49 -7.02
N VAL A 993 12.06 -8.44 -7.14
CA VAL A 993 12.37 -9.09 -8.43
C VAL A 993 11.15 -9.91 -8.88
N CYS A 994 10.87 -9.86 -10.17
CA CYS A 994 9.82 -10.63 -10.84
C CYS A 994 9.95 -12.14 -10.53
N GLY A 995 8.85 -12.85 -10.29
CA GLY A 995 8.81 -14.24 -9.81
C GLY A 995 9.06 -14.40 -8.29
N LEU A 996 9.93 -13.56 -7.71
CA LEU A 996 10.30 -13.63 -6.29
C LEU A 996 9.38 -12.79 -5.40
N GLY A 997 9.30 -13.16 -4.12
CA GLY A 997 8.74 -12.34 -3.04
C GLY A 997 9.60 -12.50 -1.78
N PRO A 998 9.17 -11.99 -0.62
CA PRO A 998 10.00 -12.03 0.60
C PRO A 998 10.38 -13.45 1.02
N ARG A 999 9.48 -14.44 0.86
CA ARG A 999 9.77 -15.84 1.21
C ARG A 999 10.74 -16.49 0.23
N LYS A 1000 10.52 -16.35 -1.09
CA LYS A 1000 11.42 -16.91 -2.11
C LYS A 1000 12.80 -16.22 -2.11
N ALA A 1001 12.87 -14.90 -1.91
CA ALA A 1001 14.12 -14.16 -1.81
C ALA A 1001 14.96 -14.54 -0.58
N ALA A 1002 14.32 -14.69 0.59
CA ALA A 1002 15.01 -15.17 1.79
C ALA A 1002 15.55 -16.60 1.61
N ASN A 1003 14.80 -17.49 0.93
CA ASN A 1003 15.28 -18.83 0.62
C ASN A 1003 16.45 -18.83 -0.37
N LEU A 1004 16.40 -18.03 -1.44
CA LEU A 1004 17.50 -17.88 -2.42
C LEU A 1004 18.81 -17.46 -1.73
N LEU A 1005 18.77 -16.40 -0.91
CA LEU A 1005 19.94 -15.95 -0.15
C LEU A 1005 20.44 -16.99 0.85
N LYS A 1006 19.53 -17.77 1.45
CA LYS A 1006 19.90 -18.85 2.37
C LYS A 1006 20.62 -19.98 1.64
N VAL A 1007 20.10 -20.45 0.50
CA VAL A 1007 20.71 -21.56 -0.26
C VAL A 1007 22.07 -21.14 -0.82
N LEU A 1008 22.21 -19.91 -1.33
CA LEU A 1008 23.52 -19.40 -1.78
C LEU A 1008 24.53 -19.27 -0.62
N LYS A 1009 24.10 -18.90 0.59
CA LYS A 1009 24.95 -18.92 1.81
C LYS A 1009 25.36 -20.31 2.28
N GLN A 1010 24.67 -21.36 1.82
CA GLN A 1010 25.02 -22.76 2.08
C GLN A 1010 25.94 -23.35 1.00
N ASN A 1011 26.10 -22.67 -0.15
CA ASN A 1011 26.90 -23.12 -1.29
C ASN A 1011 27.91 -22.01 -1.68
N ASP A 1012 28.92 -21.82 -0.84
CA ASP A 1012 30.08 -20.93 -1.00
C ASP A 1012 29.83 -19.45 -1.35
N ASN A 1013 28.58 -18.98 -1.34
CA ASN A 1013 28.16 -17.61 -1.68
C ASN A 1013 28.44 -17.21 -3.15
N LEU A 1014 28.77 -18.16 -4.04
CA LEU A 1014 29.09 -17.88 -5.44
C LEU A 1014 28.01 -18.42 -6.39
N LEU A 1015 27.27 -17.50 -7.01
CA LEU A 1015 26.41 -17.80 -8.15
C LEU A 1015 27.19 -17.52 -9.44
N GLU A 1016 27.72 -18.56 -10.09
CA GLU A 1016 28.59 -18.44 -11.28
C GLU A 1016 27.84 -18.12 -12.58
N SER A 1017 26.63 -18.66 -12.75
CA SER A 1017 25.77 -18.41 -13.90
C SER A 1017 24.30 -18.51 -13.51
N ARG A 1018 23.42 -17.82 -14.24
CA ARG A 1018 21.96 -17.85 -14.06
C ARG A 1018 21.41 -19.27 -14.09
N THR A 1019 21.97 -20.19 -14.88
CA THR A 1019 21.53 -21.60 -14.92
C THR A 1019 21.64 -22.30 -13.56
N LYS A 1020 22.58 -21.89 -12.69
CA LYS A 1020 22.68 -22.41 -11.31
C LYS A 1020 21.53 -21.97 -10.40
N LEU A 1021 20.67 -21.02 -10.79
CA LEU A 1021 19.42 -20.76 -10.09
C LEU A 1021 18.49 -21.99 -10.15
N VAL A 1022 18.45 -22.68 -11.29
CA VAL A 1022 17.69 -23.92 -11.44
C VAL A 1022 18.42 -25.07 -10.73
N THR A 1023 19.67 -25.37 -11.10
CA THR A 1023 20.36 -26.58 -10.62
C THR A 1023 20.77 -26.53 -9.15
N LEU A 1024 21.35 -25.41 -8.68
CA LEU A 1024 21.84 -25.27 -7.30
C LEU A 1024 20.76 -24.74 -6.35
N CYS A 1025 20.02 -23.71 -6.77
CA CYS A 1025 19.01 -23.08 -5.91
C CYS A 1025 17.64 -23.77 -5.97
N ARG A 1026 17.49 -24.82 -6.80
CA ARG A 1026 16.25 -25.60 -7.00
C ARG A 1026 15.04 -24.73 -7.34
N MET A 1027 15.28 -23.69 -8.14
CA MET A 1027 14.24 -22.81 -8.65
C MET A 1027 13.52 -23.48 -9.82
N GLY A 1028 12.18 -23.57 -9.75
CA GLY A 1028 11.37 -24.13 -10.83
C GLY A 1028 11.36 -23.24 -12.09
N PRO A 1029 11.05 -23.81 -13.27
CA PRO A 1029 11.14 -23.11 -14.54
C PRO A 1029 10.23 -21.87 -14.64
N LYS A 1030 9.02 -21.88 -14.08
CA LYS A 1030 8.13 -20.71 -14.16
C LYS A 1030 8.66 -19.54 -13.34
N VAL A 1031 9.19 -19.78 -12.13
CA VAL A 1031 9.84 -18.73 -11.33
C VAL A 1031 11.16 -18.28 -11.95
N PHE A 1032 11.96 -19.20 -12.49
CA PHE A 1032 13.23 -18.88 -13.17
C PHE A 1032 13.00 -17.98 -14.39
N MET A 1033 12.08 -18.34 -15.29
CA MET A 1033 11.72 -17.52 -16.45
C MET A 1033 11.24 -16.13 -16.05
N ASN A 1034 10.51 -15.99 -14.94
CA ASN A 1034 10.11 -14.68 -14.46
C ASN A 1034 11.28 -13.83 -13.94
N CYS A 1035 12.31 -14.41 -13.32
CA CYS A 1035 13.35 -13.65 -12.62
C CYS A 1035 14.69 -13.48 -13.37
N ALA A 1036 15.04 -14.40 -14.30
CA ALA A 1036 16.43 -14.58 -14.73
C ALA A 1036 17.07 -13.32 -15.33
N GLY A 1037 16.40 -12.65 -16.28
CA GLY A 1037 16.90 -11.42 -16.91
C GLY A 1037 17.02 -10.20 -15.98
N PHE A 1038 16.39 -10.25 -14.80
CA PHE A 1038 16.47 -9.20 -13.78
C PHE A 1038 17.55 -9.47 -12.72
N ILE A 1039 18.09 -10.70 -12.67
CA ILE A 1039 19.23 -11.08 -11.83
C ILE A 1039 20.52 -10.77 -12.57
N LYS A 1040 21.30 -9.82 -12.03
CA LYS A 1040 22.60 -9.40 -12.56
C LYS A 1040 23.72 -10.21 -11.92
N LEU A 1041 24.62 -10.74 -12.75
CA LEU A 1041 25.90 -11.29 -12.31
C LEU A 1041 27.05 -10.40 -12.80
N ASP A 1042 28.03 -10.12 -11.94
CA ASP A 1042 29.24 -9.41 -12.35
C ASP A 1042 30.24 -10.41 -12.96
N THR A 1043 30.15 -10.60 -14.28
CA THR A 1043 30.90 -11.64 -14.99
C THR A 1043 32.41 -11.52 -14.83
N ALA A 1044 32.95 -10.33 -14.54
CA ALA A 1044 34.37 -10.14 -14.26
C ALA A 1044 34.74 -10.61 -12.83
N LYS A 1045 33.94 -10.27 -11.81
CA LYS A 1045 34.14 -10.79 -10.45
C LYS A 1045 33.91 -12.30 -10.34
N VAL A 1046 33.11 -12.88 -11.24
CA VAL A 1046 32.93 -14.34 -11.33
C VAL A 1046 34.17 -15.01 -11.93
N SER A 1047 34.67 -14.54 -13.08
CA SER A 1047 35.85 -15.16 -13.72
C SER A 1047 37.17 -14.94 -12.97
N GLU A 1048 37.23 -13.98 -12.05
CA GLU A 1048 38.32 -13.89 -11.04
C GLU A 1048 38.23 -14.94 -9.91
N ARG A 1049 37.09 -15.62 -9.75
CA ARG A 1049 36.78 -16.52 -8.63
C ARG A 1049 36.54 -17.98 -9.00
N THR A 1050 36.33 -18.30 -10.28
CA THR A 1050 36.13 -19.67 -10.76
C THR A 1050 36.89 -19.92 -12.06
N ASP A 1051 37.43 -21.13 -12.22
CA ASP A 1051 38.00 -21.62 -13.49
C ASP A 1051 36.90 -22.13 -14.46
N ALA A 1052 35.62 -22.11 -14.05
CA ALA A 1052 34.49 -22.49 -14.88
C ALA A 1052 34.18 -21.47 -15.99
N TYR A 1053 33.51 -21.93 -17.06
CA TYR A 1053 33.03 -21.05 -18.13
C TYR A 1053 31.97 -20.07 -17.59
N VAL A 1054 32.13 -18.78 -17.92
CA VAL A 1054 31.24 -17.68 -17.52
C VAL A 1054 30.53 -17.11 -18.73
N GLU A 1055 29.21 -17.29 -18.80
CA GLU A 1055 28.38 -16.70 -19.85
C GLU A 1055 28.36 -15.16 -19.72
N VAL A 1056 28.88 -14.47 -20.74
CA VAL A 1056 29.07 -13.01 -20.72
C VAL A 1056 27.72 -12.26 -20.78
N LEU A 1057 26.68 -12.92 -21.30
CA LEU A 1057 25.29 -12.40 -21.33
C LEU A 1057 24.62 -12.37 -19.94
N ASP A 1058 25.05 -13.18 -18.97
CA ASP A 1058 24.55 -13.12 -17.58
C ASP A 1058 24.87 -11.75 -16.91
N GLY A 1059 25.83 -11.02 -17.48
CA GLY A 1059 26.14 -9.63 -17.14
C GLY A 1059 25.31 -8.59 -17.86
N SER A 1060 24.16 -8.93 -18.46
CA SER A 1060 23.28 -8.02 -19.22
C SER A 1060 21.79 -8.29 -18.96
N ARG A 1061 20.88 -7.37 -19.34
CA ARG A 1061 19.42 -7.61 -19.28
C ARG A 1061 18.89 -8.56 -20.36
N VAL A 1062 19.72 -9.07 -21.27
CA VAL A 1062 19.31 -10.11 -22.22
C VAL A 1062 18.79 -11.32 -21.42
N HIS A 1063 17.67 -11.90 -21.86
CA HIS A 1063 17.06 -13.03 -21.20
C HIS A 1063 17.68 -14.35 -21.71
N PRO A 1064 17.87 -15.40 -20.88
CA PRO A 1064 18.40 -16.69 -21.35
C PRO A 1064 17.72 -17.25 -22.61
N GLU A 1065 16.39 -17.13 -22.70
CA GLU A 1065 15.60 -17.57 -23.87
C GLU A 1065 16.01 -16.87 -25.20
N THR A 1066 16.74 -15.74 -25.15
CA THR A 1066 17.17 -14.97 -26.32
C THR A 1066 18.69 -14.93 -26.51
N TYR A 1067 19.47 -15.67 -25.70
CA TYR A 1067 20.94 -15.73 -25.81
C TYR A 1067 21.39 -16.17 -27.21
N GLU A 1068 20.65 -17.09 -27.82
CA GLU A 1068 20.95 -17.59 -29.15
C GLU A 1068 20.70 -16.55 -30.27
N TRP A 1069 19.78 -15.61 -30.06
CA TRP A 1069 19.59 -14.48 -30.98
C TRP A 1069 20.69 -13.43 -30.79
N ALA A 1070 21.12 -13.16 -29.55
CA ALA A 1070 22.25 -12.28 -29.27
C ALA A 1070 23.57 -12.81 -29.87
N ARG A 1071 23.80 -14.14 -29.79
CA ARG A 1071 24.91 -14.82 -30.46
C ARG A 1071 24.87 -14.68 -31.98
N LYS A 1072 23.73 -14.96 -32.61
CA LYS A 1072 23.57 -14.80 -34.08
C LYS A 1072 23.75 -13.36 -34.55
N MET A 1073 23.18 -12.39 -33.84
CA MET A 1073 23.42 -10.96 -34.10
C MET A 1073 24.91 -10.58 -34.03
N ALA A 1074 25.70 -11.23 -33.17
CA ALA A 1074 27.13 -10.98 -33.07
C ALA A 1074 27.93 -11.60 -34.24
N VAL A 1075 27.57 -12.81 -34.69
CA VAL A 1075 28.17 -13.45 -35.88
C VAL A 1075 27.88 -12.64 -37.15
N ASP A 1076 26.61 -12.28 -37.37
CA ASP A 1076 26.16 -11.47 -38.52
C ASP A 1076 26.87 -10.10 -38.57
N ALA A 1077 26.95 -9.40 -37.44
CA ALA A 1077 27.59 -8.08 -37.34
C ALA A 1077 29.12 -8.10 -37.49
N LEU A 1078 29.73 -9.29 -37.54
CA LEU A 1078 31.16 -9.49 -37.81
C LEU A 1078 31.44 -10.02 -39.23
N GLU A 1079 30.40 -10.32 -40.03
CA GLU A 1079 30.50 -11.03 -41.32
C GLU A 1079 31.28 -12.37 -41.21
N ILE A 1080 31.15 -13.06 -40.07
CA ILE A 1080 31.81 -14.35 -39.82
C ILE A 1080 30.97 -15.50 -40.41
N ASP A 1081 31.63 -16.55 -40.90
CA ASP A 1081 31.00 -17.76 -41.44
C ASP A 1081 30.30 -18.56 -40.32
N ASP A 1082 29.12 -19.13 -40.61
CA ASP A 1082 28.26 -19.88 -39.67
C ASP A 1082 28.95 -21.07 -38.96
N THR A 1083 30.17 -21.43 -39.37
CA THR A 1083 30.96 -22.53 -38.81
C THR A 1083 31.91 -22.12 -37.68
N ALA A 1084 31.98 -20.83 -37.34
CA ALA A 1084 32.79 -20.32 -36.24
C ALA A 1084 32.11 -20.46 -34.86
N ASP A 1085 32.90 -20.35 -33.78
CA ASP A 1085 32.36 -20.25 -32.42
C ASP A 1085 31.66 -18.89 -32.21
N PRO A 1086 30.34 -18.88 -31.90
CA PRO A 1086 29.60 -17.64 -31.65
C PRO A 1086 29.97 -16.96 -30.32
N THR A 1087 30.63 -17.67 -29.40
CA THR A 1087 31.10 -17.11 -28.12
C THR A 1087 32.22 -16.10 -28.36
N SER A 1088 33.22 -16.48 -29.13
CA SER A 1088 34.32 -15.61 -29.59
C SER A 1088 33.81 -14.38 -30.34
N ALA A 1089 32.75 -14.54 -31.16
CA ALA A 1089 32.10 -13.43 -31.86
C ALA A 1089 31.45 -12.42 -30.89
N LEU A 1090 30.77 -12.92 -29.85
CA LEU A 1090 30.17 -12.08 -28.82
C LEU A 1090 31.22 -11.29 -28.03
N GLU A 1091 32.35 -11.91 -27.66
CA GLU A 1091 33.46 -11.22 -26.99
C GLU A 1091 34.07 -10.09 -27.84
N GLU A 1092 34.26 -10.29 -29.14
CA GLU A 1092 34.77 -9.24 -30.03
C GLU A 1092 33.78 -8.07 -30.17
N ILE A 1093 32.48 -8.37 -30.24
CA ILE A 1093 31.41 -7.36 -30.28
C ILE A 1093 31.34 -6.56 -28.98
N LEU A 1094 31.50 -7.19 -27.81
CA LEU A 1094 31.53 -6.48 -26.53
C LEU A 1094 32.80 -5.60 -26.36
N GLN A 1095 33.89 -5.91 -27.07
CA GLN A 1095 35.06 -5.03 -27.18
C GLN A 1095 34.88 -3.91 -28.21
N ASN A 1096 34.10 -4.12 -29.27
CA ASN A 1096 33.91 -3.19 -30.39
C ASN A 1096 32.42 -3.00 -30.77
N PRO A 1097 31.58 -2.48 -29.86
CA PRO A 1097 30.12 -2.46 -30.02
C PRO A 1097 29.62 -1.58 -31.18
N ASP A 1098 30.46 -0.68 -31.70
CA ASP A 1098 30.16 0.15 -32.88
C ASP A 1098 29.70 -0.67 -34.10
N LYS A 1099 30.19 -1.91 -34.27
CA LYS A 1099 29.84 -2.78 -35.41
C LYS A 1099 28.35 -3.12 -35.47
N LEU A 1100 27.66 -3.17 -34.33
CA LEU A 1100 26.20 -3.45 -34.25
C LEU A 1100 25.34 -2.34 -34.86
N LYS A 1101 25.93 -1.19 -35.23
CA LYS A 1101 25.21 -0.05 -35.82
C LYS A 1101 24.88 -0.24 -37.31
N ASP A 1102 25.67 -1.04 -38.01
CA ASP A 1102 25.52 -1.30 -39.44
C ASP A 1102 24.55 -2.46 -39.75
N LEU A 1103 24.13 -3.22 -38.72
CA LEU A 1103 23.16 -4.33 -38.83
C LEU A 1103 21.71 -3.83 -38.93
N ASP A 1104 20.98 -4.29 -39.96
CA ASP A 1104 19.55 -4.03 -40.18
C ASP A 1104 18.69 -4.99 -39.35
N LEU A 1105 18.31 -4.54 -38.16
CA LEU A 1105 17.48 -5.32 -37.22
C LEU A 1105 16.05 -5.55 -37.72
N ASP A 1106 15.51 -4.65 -38.56
CA ASP A 1106 14.16 -4.79 -39.08
C ASP A 1106 14.13 -5.95 -40.11
N ALA A 1107 15.14 -6.03 -40.97
CA ALA A 1107 15.31 -7.15 -41.90
C ALA A 1107 15.56 -8.49 -41.19
N PHE A 1108 16.34 -8.49 -40.10
CA PHE A 1108 16.60 -9.69 -39.27
C PHE A 1108 15.34 -10.16 -38.54
N ALA A 1109 14.54 -9.24 -37.98
CA ALA A 1109 13.25 -9.54 -37.37
C ALA A 1109 12.26 -10.16 -38.37
N ASP A 1110 12.25 -9.66 -39.60
CA ASP A 1110 11.41 -10.16 -40.69
C ASP A 1110 11.78 -11.60 -41.12
N GLU A 1111 13.04 -12.00 -40.97
CA GLU A 1111 13.50 -13.36 -41.25
C GLU A 1111 13.22 -14.32 -40.08
N LEU A 1112 13.44 -13.91 -38.82
CA LEU A 1112 12.98 -14.68 -37.65
C LEU A 1112 11.46 -14.93 -37.68
N ALA A 1113 10.68 -13.95 -38.14
CA ALA A 1113 9.24 -14.10 -38.33
C ALA A 1113 8.88 -15.12 -39.42
N ARG A 1114 9.68 -15.24 -40.51
CA ARG A 1114 9.50 -16.29 -41.54
C ARG A 1114 9.87 -17.67 -41.04
N GLN A 1115 10.84 -17.77 -40.14
CA GLN A 1115 11.26 -19.02 -39.50
C GLN A 1115 10.27 -19.51 -38.42
N GLY A 1116 9.36 -18.64 -37.97
CA GLY A 1116 8.26 -18.99 -37.05
C GLY A 1116 8.38 -18.42 -35.63
N PHE A 1117 9.49 -17.73 -35.31
CA PHE A 1117 9.73 -17.15 -33.97
C PHE A 1117 8.92 -15.88 -33.66
N GLY A 1118 8.07 -15.45 -34.60
CA GLY A 1118 7.25 -14.25 -34.51
C GLY A 1118 8.02 -12.96 -34.81
N ASN A 1119 7.34 -11.82 -34.72
CA ASN A 1119 8.01 -10.52 -34.83
C ASN A 1119 8.70 -10.19 -33.50
N LYS A 1120 10.04 -10.16 -33.53
CA LYS A 1120 10.92 -9.89 -32.38
C LYS A 1120 11.71 -8.59 -32.52
N SER A 1121 11.24 -7.66 -33.36
CA SER A 1121 11.91 -6.38 -33.62
C SER A 1121 12.32 -5.65 -32.35
N ILE A 1122 11.39 -5.36 -31.43
CA ILE A 1122 11.69 -4.60 -30.19
C ILE A 1122 12.74 -5.33 -29.34
N THR A 1123 12.58 -6.65 -29.14
CA THR A 1123 13.57 -7.49 -28.43
C THR A 1123 14.98 -7.35 -29.01
N LEU A 1124 15.14 -7.31 -30.34
CA LEU A 1124 16.44 -7.16 -31.00
C LEU A 1124 17.05 -5.76 -30.80
N TYR A 1125 16.23 -4.70 -30.75
CA TYR A 1125 16.69 -3.35 -30.40
C TYR A 1125 17.16 -3.29 -28.94
N ASP A 1126 16.47 -3.95 -28.01
CA ASP A 1126 16.88 -4.06 -26.60
C ASP A 1126 18.18 -4.87 -26.45
N ILE A 1127 18.31 -6.02 -27.13
CA ILE A 1127 19.55 -6.81 -27.15
C ILE A 1127 20.72 -5.93 -27.64
N ARG A 1128 20.54 -5.20 -28.75
CA ARG A 1128 21.57 -4.29 -29.24
C ARG A 1128 21.91 -3.20 -28.22
N ALA A 1129 20.93 -2.65 -27.50
CA ALA A 1129 21.18 -1.64 -26.47
C ALA A 1129 22.03 -2.19 -25.30
N GLU A 1130 21.73 -3.41 -24.84
CA GLU A 1130 22.49 -4.10 -23.79
C GLU A 1130 23.89 -4.53 -24.23
N LEU A 1131 24.08 -4.98 -25.49
CA LEU A 1131 25.41 -5.27 -26.02
C LEU A 1131 26.28 -4.01 -26.19
N ASN A 1132 25.67 -2.84 -26.43
CA ASN A 1132 26.39 -1.57 -26.38
C ASN A 1132 26.77 -1.17 -24.94
N HIS A 1133 25.84 -1.28 -23.99
CA HIS A 1133 26.01 -0.84 -22.60
C HIS A 1133 25.31 -1.77 -21.59
N ARG A 1134 25.97 -2.88 -21.24
CA ARG A 1134 25.46 -3.92 -20.32
C ARG A 1134 24.95 -3.35 -18.99
N TYR A 1135 23.70 -3.64 -18.63
CA TYR A 1135 23.02 -3.16 -17.41
C TYR A 1135 23.13 -1.65 -17.17
N LYS A 1136 23.10 -0.82 -18.22
CA LYS A 1136 23.04 0.64 -18.10
C LYS A 1136 21.86 1.07 -17.23
N ASP A 1137 22.07 1.89 -16.20
CA ASP A 1137 20.97 2.48 -15.44
C ASP A 1137 20.16 3.42 -16.34
N LEU A 1138 18.83 3.24 -16.35
CA LEU A 1138 17.88 4.00 -17.17
C LEU A 1138 17.19 5.11 -16.38
N ARG A 1139 17.42 5.16 -15.06
CA ARG A 1139 16.91 6.20 -14.16
C ARG A 1139 17.54 7.57 -14.49
N ILE A 1140 16.89 8.63 -14.02
CA ILE A 1140 17.33 10.01 -14.26
C ILE A 1140 18.56 10.30 -13.39
N PRO A 1141 19.65 10.90 -13.91
CA PRO A 1141 20.78 11.35 -13.09
C PRO A 1141 20.35 12.28 -11.94
N TYR A 1142 21.17 12.37 -10.88
CA TYR A 1142 20.87 13.23 -9.74
C TYR A 1142 20.98 14.72 -10.11
N GLU A 1143 19.88 15.47 -9.96
CA GLU A 1143 19.87 16.93 -10.04
C GLU A 1143 19.85 17.56 -8.64
N SER A 1144 20.69 18.58 -8.40
CA SER A 1144 20.68 19.32 -7.14
C SER A 1144 19.33 20.02 -6.91
N PRO A 1145 18.70 19.91 -5.72
CA PRO A 1145 17.31 20.33 -5.52
C PRO A 1145 17.09 21.83 -5.77
N SER A 1146 15.99 22.14 -6.46
CA SER A 1146 15.62 23.51 -6.81
C SER A 1146 15.47 24.41 -5.58
N ARG A 1147 15.60 25.74 -5.77
CA ARG A 1147 15.44 26.71 -4.68
C ARG A 1147 14.09 26.61 -3.98
N GLU A 1148 13.05 26.22 -4.71
CA GLU A 1148 11.70 25.99 -4.18
C GLU A 1148 11.63 24.68 -3.40
N ARG A 1149 12.22 23.57 -3.90
CA ARG A 1149 12.33 22.33 -3.12
C ARG A 1149 13.15 22.53 -1.84
N ILE A 1150 14.27 23.26 -1.89
CA ILE A 1150 15.05 23.62 -0.70
C ILE A 1150 14.22 24.47 0.26
N PHE A 1151 13.45 25.45 -0.22
CA PHE A 1151 12.56 26.23 0.65
C PHE A 1151 11.55 25.32 1.36
N THR A 1152 10.83 24.46 0.61
CA THR A 1152 9.87 23.49 1.18
C THR A 1152 10.54 22.54 2.16
N MET A 1153 11.72 21.98 1.84
CA MET A 1153 12.45 21.09 2.75
C MET A 1153 12.87 21.79 4.05
N LEU A 1154 13.40 23.02 3.99
CA LEU A 1154 13.95 23.73 5.16
C LEU A 1154 12.94 24.55 5.97
N THR A 1155 11.68 24.63 5.54
CA THR A 1155 10.62 25.37 6.25
C THR A 1155 9.35 24.55 6.48
N LYS A 1156 9.20 23.43 5.75
CA LYS A 1156 7.97 22.63 5.61
C LYS A 1156 6.74 23.41 5.11
N GLU A 1157 6.96 24.62 4.59
CA GLU A 1157 5.93 25.46 3.95
C GLU A 1157 5.80 25.14 2.45
N THR A 1158 4.61 25.36 1.89
CA THR A 1158 4.32 25.17 0.46
C THR A 1158 3.86 26.49 -0.18
N PRO A 1159 3.86 26.61 -1.52
CA PRO A 1159 3.27 27.78 -2.19
C PRO A 1159 1.80 28.06 -1.81
N ALA A 1160 1.07 27.08 -1.27
CA ALA A 1160 -0.31 27.22 -0.80
C ALA A 1160 -0.46 27.68 0.67
N SER A 1161 0.62 27.69 1.47
CA SER A 1161 0.64 28.27 2.82
C SER A 1161 1.29 29.67 2.87
N ILE A 1162 2.13 30.00 1.89
CA ILE A 1162 2.66 31.37 1.72
C ILE A 1162 1.49 32.38 1.56
N GLY A 1163 1.53 33.44 2.37
CA GLY A 1163 0.52 34.51 2.38
C GLY A 1163 -0.54 34.39 3.48
N LYS A 1164 -0.56 33.30 4.27
CA LYS A 1164 -1.35 33.20 5.50
C LYS A 1164 -0.79 34.10 6.61
N LEU A 1165 -1.64 34.52 7.54
CA LEU A 1165 -1.21 35.17 8.79
C LEU A 1165 -0.58 34.10 9.70
N MET A 1166 0.64 34.36 10.17
CA MET A 1166 1.41 33.43 11.01
C MET A 1166 1.63 34.03 12.39
N LEU A 1167 1.42 33.24 13.45
CA LEU A 1167 1.86 33.61 14.79
C LEU A 1167 3.39 33.61 14.86
N GLY A 1168 3.92 34.59 15.59
CA GLY A 1168 5.35 34.85 15.63
C GLY A 1168 5.79 35.29 17.02
N ARG A 1169 6.58 34.45 17.70
CA ARG A 1169 7.19 34.77 18.98
C ARG A 1169 8.29 35.81 18.80
N VAL A 1170 8.18 36.94 19.50
CA VAL A 1170 9.24 37.94 19.56
C VAL A 1170 10.49 37.35 20.21
N LEU A 1171 11.66 37.59 19.59
CA LEU A 1171 12.98 37.20 20.12
C LEU A 1171 13.67 38.36 20.84
N HIS A 1172 13.72 39.54 20.20
CA HIS A 1172 14.30 40.77 20.75
C HIS A 1172 14.02 41.97 19.84
N ILE A 1173 14.12 43.18 20.41
CA ILE A 1173 14.12 44.44 19.67
C ILE A 1173 15.49 44.64 18.99
N VAL A 1174 15.49 45.13 17.75
CA VAL A 1174 16.70 45.38 16.96
C VAL A 1174 17.02 46.88 16.99
N TYR A 1175 18.16 47.22 17.58
CA TYR A 1175 18.65 48.58 17.68
C TYR A 1175 19.72 48.86 16.62
N ARG A 1176 19.65 50.04 15.98
CA ARG A 1176 20.62 50.55 15.02
C ARG A 1176 21.45 51.65 15.69
N LYS A 1177 22.75 51.42 15.82
CA LYS A 1177 23.72 52.48 16.15
C LYS A 1177 24.10 53.26 14.88
N PRO A 1178 24.49 54.55 14.97
CA PRO A 1178 25.17 55.26 13.89
C PRO A 1178 26.43 54.51 13.46
N ARG A 1179 26.75 54.54 12.16
CA ARG A 1179 27.93 53.84 11.63
C ARG A 1179 29.19 54.69 11.68
N ASP A 1180 29.07 56.02 11.57
CA ASP A 1180 30.22 56.91 11.59
C ASP A 1180 30.70 57.21 13.03
N PRO A 1181 32.01 57.27 13.28
CA PRO A 1181 32.56 57.86 14.50
C PRO A 1181 32.28 59.37 14.58
N ASP A 1182 32.46 60.08 13.48
CA ASP A 1182 32.33 61.54 13.36
C ASP A 1182 30.91 62.07 13.66
N GLU A 1183 29.88 61.24 13.52
CA GLU A 1183 28.49 61.59 13.89
C GLU A 1183 28.28 61.64 15.41
N ARG A 1184 29.16 61.01 16.21
CA ARG A 1184 29.03 60.91 17.67
C ARG A 1184 29.48 62.18 18.39
N GLU A 1185 30.44 62.90 17.81
CA GLU A 1185 30.99 64.13 18.40
C GLU A 1185 30.18 65.39 18.04
N ARG A 1186 29.31 65.31 17.02
CA ARG A 1186 28.63 66.49 16.42
C ARG A 1186 27.22 66.77 16.94
N MET A 1187 26.70 65.95 17.86
CA MET A 1187 25.34 66.07 18.39
C MET A 1187 25.34 66.40 19.90
N LEU A 1188 24.53 67.39 20.28
CA LEU A 1188 24.35 67.80 21.67
C LEU A 1188 23.19 67.00 22.31
N PRO A 1189 23.29 66.61 23.60
CA PRO A 1189 22.15 66.08 24.34
C PRO A 1189 20.92 66.97 24.21
N ILE A 1190 19.76 66.39 23.91
CA ILE A 1190 18.51 67.14 23.76
C ILE A 1190 17.88 67.24 25.15
N ARG A 1191 17.39 68.42 25.53
CA ARG A 1191 16.57 68.59 26.75
C ARG A 1191 15.10 68.42 26.41
N ASP A 1192 14.34 67.70 27.24
CA ASP A 1192 12.89 67.69 27.15
C ASP A 1192 12.33 68.90 27.91
N GLU A 1193 11.63 69.78 27.20
CA GLU A 1193 11.07 71.02 27.75
C GLU A 1193 9.96 70.76 28.78
N ARG A 1194 9.29 69.60 28.73
CA ARG A 1194 8.18 69.25 29.63
C ARG A 1194 8.65 68.69 30.97
N THR A 1195 9.73 67.91 30.99
CA THR A 1195 10.28 67.27 32.20
C THR A 1195 11.51 67.98 32.75
N GLY A 1196 12.18 68.81 31.93
CA GLY A 1196 13.43 69.48 32.28
C GLY A 1196 14.65 68.55 32.32
N GLN A 1197 14.49 67.26 32.05
CA GLN A 1197 15.54 66.24 31.99
C GLN A 1197 16.19 66.21 30.59
N TRP A 1198 17.33 65.53 30.46
CA TRP A 1198 18.02 65.32 29.19
C TRP A 1198 17.67 63.94 28.63
N LYS A 1199 17.46 63.86 27.32
CA LYS A 1199 17.22 62.61 26.59
C LYS A 1199 18.37 62.27 25.67
N CYS A 1200 18.71 60.98 25.60
CA CYS A 1200 19.71 60.49 24.64
C CYS A 1200 19.12 60.54 23.22
N GLN A 1201 19.81 61.18 22.28
CA GLN A 1201 19.31 61.35 20.91
C GLN A 1201 19.25 60.04 20.09
N TYR A 1202 19.92 58.98 20.53
CA TYR A 1202 19.92 57.69 19.83
C TYR A 1202 18.81 56.75 20.31
N CYS A 1203 18.64 56.55 21.62
CA CYS A 1203 17.62 55.64 22.18
C CYS A 1203 16.39 56.36 22.74
N TYR A 1204 16.32 57.70 22.63
CA TYR A 1204 15.23 58.58 23.11
C TYR A 1204 14.92 58.54 24.62
N LYS A 1205 15.57 57.66 25.40
CA LYS A 1205 15.42 57.54 26.85
C LYS A 1205 15.61 58.89 27.58
N PRO A 1206 14.64 59.35 28.41
CA PRO A 1206 14.61 60.70 28.98
C PRO A 1206 15.21 60.86 30.39
N ASP A 1207 15.66 59.78 31.02
CA ASP A 1207 15.90 59.71 32.47
C ASP A 1207 17.11 60.52 33.00
N PHE A 1208 17.86 61.24 32.15
CA PHE A 1208 19.16 61.81 32.54
C PHE A 1208 19.04 63.18 33.21
N SER A 1209 19.62 63.33 34.40
CA SER A 1209 19.59 64.57 35.17
C SER A 1209 20.60 65.61 34.64
N ASN A 1210 21.74 65.14 34.14
CA ASN A 1210 22.86 65.96 33.69
C ASN A 1210 23.42 65.48 32.34
N THR A 1211 23.97 66.40 31.55
CA THR A 1211 24.59 66.10 30.24
C THR A 1211 25.69 65.04 30.31
N ASN A 1212 26.49 65.03 31.39
CA ASN A 1212 27.56 64.04 31.59
C ASN A 1212 27.02 62.59 31.69
N GLU A 1213 25.81 62.41 32.22
CA GLU A 1213 25.17 61.09 32.31
C GLU A 1213 24.70 60.62 30.92
N VAL A 1214 24.27 61.55 30.06
CA VAL A 1214 23.97 61.27 28.65
C VAL A 1214 25.24 60.86 27.89
N TRP A 1215 26.37 61.54 28.11
CA TRP A 1215 27.65 61.18 27.48
C TRP A 1215 28.14 59.79 27.91
N GLN A 1216 28.11 59.47 29.21
CA GLN A 1216 28.41 58.12 29.70
C GLN A 1216 27.43 57.08 29.14
N HIS A 1217 26.16 57.44 28.96
CA HIS A 1217 25.20 56.55 28.34
C HIS A 1217 25.48 56.32 26.85
N ILE A 1218 25.90 57.32 26.07
CA ILE A 1218 26.12 57.22 24.62
C ILE A 1218 27.06 56.06 24.24
N ASP A 1219 28.16 55.84 24.98
CA ASP A 1219 29.06 54.71 24.75
C ASP A 1219 28.37 53.35 24.98
N SER A 1220 27.55 53.26 26.03
CA SER A 1220 26.74 52.07 26.36
C SER A 1220 25.45 51.93 25.55
N CYS A 1221 25.04 52.96 24.81
CA CYS A 1221 23.69 53.10 24.27
C CYS A 1221 23.38 52.02 23.24
N PRO A 1222 22.21 51.35 23.29
CA PRO A 1222 21.86 50.31 22.32
C PRO A 1222 21.72 50.85 20.89
N GLY A 1223 21.36 52.12 20.73
CA GLY A 1223 21.01 52.75 19.46
C GLY A 1223 19.51 53.05 19.35
N GLN A 1224 19.04 53.45 18.18
CA GLN A 1224 17.61 53.64 17.92
C GLN A 1224 16.95 52.27 17.66
N PRO A 1225 15.85 51.90 18.33
CA PRO A 1225 15.06 50.73 17.94
C PRO A 1225 14.46 50.95 16.55
N VAL A 1226 14.72 50.04 15.62
CA VAL A 1226 14.25 50.13 14.21
C VAL A 1226 13.16 49.10 13.91
N GLY A 1227 13.03 48.08 14.75
CA GLY A 1227 11.99 47.06 14.64
C GLY A 1227 12.24 45.91 15.59
N VAL A 1228 11.51 44.82 15.37
CA VAL A 1228 11.49 43.63 16.21
C VAL A 1228 11.97 42.43 15.41
N LYS A 1229 12.84 41.60 15.98
CA LYS A 1229 13.15 40.29 15.43
C LYS A 1229 12.18 39.26 15.98
N VAL A 1230 11.47 38.59 15.08
CA VAL A 1230 10.41 37.62 15.36
C VAL A 1230 10.89 36.23 14.90
N ARG A 1231 10.42 35.17 15.56
CA ARG A 1231 10.49 33.79 15.09
C ARG A 1231 9.07 33.27 14.89
N PHE A 1232 8.75 32.83 13.68
CA PHE A 1232 7.52 32.09 13.40
C PHE A 1232 7.67 30.63 13.85
N ASP A 1233 6.55 29.94 14.06
CA ASP A 1233 6.57 28.60 14.63
C ASP A 1233 7.22 27.55 13.69
N ASN A 1234 7.22 27.80 12.37
CA ASN A 1234 8.02 27.10 11.35
C ASN A 1234 9.54 27.37 11.41
N GLY A 1235 10.05 27.98 12.49
CA GLY A 1235 11.45 28.26 12.73
C GLY A 1235 12.03 29.49 12.01
N ILE A 1236 11.35 30.03 10.98
CA ILE A 1236 11.81 31.20 10.21
C ILE A 1236 11.93 32.42 11.14
N THR A 1237 13.05 33.16 11.07
CA THR A 1237 13.18 34.44 11.80
C THR A 1237 12.95 35.65 10.91
N GLY A 1238 11.79 36.30 11.05
CA GLY A 1238 11.48 37.57 10.41
C GLY A 1238 12.07 38.79 11.13
N PHE A 1239 12.09 39.93 10.44
CA PHE A 1239 12.31 41.25 11.04
C PHE A 1239 11.13 42.15 10.66
N VAL A 1240 10.49 42.75 11.67
CA VAL A 1240 9.34 43.63 11.51
C VAL A 1240 9.78 45.06 11.86
N PRO A 1241 10.01 45.96 10.87
CA PRO A 1241 10.28 47.38 11.12
C PRO A 1241 9.18 48.07 11.93
N ASN A 1242 9.53 49.08 12.75
CA ASN A 1242 8.59 49.87 13.57
C ASN A 1242 7.32 50.31 12.81
N LYS A 1243 7.47 50.72 11.54
CA LYS A 1243 6.38 51.16 10.65
C LYS A 1243 5.29 50.11 10.34
N TYR A 1244 5.49 48.85 10.75
CA TYR A 1244 4.51 47.76 10.61
C TYR A 1244 4.03 47.22 11.96
N ILE A 1245 4.39 47.87 13.08
CA ILE A 1245 4.00 47.49 14.45
C ILE A 1245 2.88 48.43 14.98
N SER A 1246 2.63 49.55 14.30
CA SER A 1246 1.67 50.57 14.72
C SER A 1246 1.09 51.33 13.52
N ASP A 1247 -0.23 51.53 13.53
CA ASP A 1247 -1.00 52.29 12.53
C ASP A 1247 -0.70 53.81 12.56
N ARG A 1248 0.16 54.25 13.49
CA ARG A 1248 0.66 55.63 13.61
C ARG A 1248 2.19 55.63 13.50
N PRO A 1249 2.76 55.32 12.32
CA PRO A 1249 4.20 55.09 12.15
C PRO A 1249 5.06 56.29 12.57
N ASP A 1250 4.61 57.52 12.32
CA ASP A 1250 5.34 58.75 12.64
C ASP A 1250 5.44 59.05 14.15
N SER A 1251 4.64 58.35 14.96
CA SER A 1251 4.64 58.48 16.43
C SER A 1251 5.29 57.30 17.15
N PHE A 1252 5.57 56.20 16.45
CA PHE A 1252 5.94 54.92 17.07
C PHE A 1252 7.46 54.74 17.15
N VAL A 1253 8.05 55.30 18.20
CA VAL A 1253 9.51 55.36 18.38
C VAL A 1253 10.09 54.06 18.93
N ASP A 1254 9.50 53.44 19.97
CA ASP A 1254 10.08 52.26 20.64
C ASP A 1254 9.09 51.07 20.74
N PRO A 1255 9.41 49.88 20.19
CA PRO A 1255 8.58 48.69 20.33
C PRO A 1255 8.41 48.16 21.75
N SER A 1256 9.27 48.53 22.71
CA SER A 1256 9.16 48.08 24.10
C SER A 1256 7.98 48.68 24.87
N GLU A 1257 7.35 49.74 24.36
CA GLU A 1257 6.11 50.30 24.95
C GLU A 1257 4.87 49.43 24.68
N ARG A 1258 4.99 48.32 23.92
CA ARG A 1258 3.90 47.41 23.55
C ARG A 1258 4.18 45.93 23.86
N MET A 1259 5.17 45.62 24.71
CA MET A 1259 5.62 44.24 25.02
C MET A 1259 5.71 43.98 26.52
#